data_AF-A0A7Z9E471-F1
#
_entry.id   AF-A0A7Z9E471-F1
#
_cell.length_a   1.000
_cell.length_b   1.000
_cell.length_c   1.000
_cell.angle_alpha   90.00
_cell.angle_beta   90.00
_cell.angle_gamma   90.00
#
_symmetry.space_group_name_H-M   'P 1'
#
loop_
_entity.id
_entity.type
_entity.pdbx_description
1 polymer ?
#
loop_
_entity_poly.entity_id
_entity_poly.type
_entity_poly.pdbx_seq_one_letter_code
_entity_poly.pdbx_strand_id
1 'polypeptide(L)'
;MIGATPEGYYALTFGSDNFTILPDLLINSPQGLAALDGNDTVFGSTITDIIIGNQGDDSLLGNDGNDWISGDQDNDYIDGGAADDILGGGTGQDTIFGNWGGDSLYGGEDSDLFVVQLDIATTNVYSGDLIWDFNPAEDMIGLKGGFTEASIQLELVEGGTLVKDPLTKSVLAWVYAVTPEQLQGHLINVENSNLDIANNLPNGATDLGVLNNILPINNFVGDSDVYDFYRFTLNTPSEVTIDLTGLSADADLVLYQDINGDGSLSDTDQEVLRSEDGDLNPETKILPLQLGNYFLWVKQYQGDTNYNLNLSATPYPFLQPDDAENTLATARDVGTLNSLVAFNDVVEPFDRYDVYRIQLPTQSDLTLNLNFLNPSVNADADIWIGQDRNGSGYIENNEYVFEQYQPGTTPETIALDGLNSGEYFVVVQQAQGNTGYTLDMSATPNLTRPQFLDPSGVPNYSSYYGWGLVDVAKAVALATGQTIPYPDINDLTSTPSGNIPTYDNFADLNVMNVPEVWNQGYTGEGVIVAVLDTGVDLKHFDLADNIWMNSPEANGQPGIDDENNGYIDDINGYDFVGKDAYPYPGFQQNGYDSHGTHVAGTIAAAANGDSAYSNGRWNVNGVAFNAQIMPVRVSSTSKGYNETLAEGIRYAVDNGAKVINISSGEHSPDSQQQVVSQPEIKAALEHAKQKDVTVVISAGNERSNFAEGLVTFPTYPSRFSEDDLAISVGAIDGSNSNNLQFADFSNPAGVKPSNFVVAPGVGVLSTVPGNSYEIMGGTSMSAPYVSGVIALMLEANPNLTVDQIQDILIQTANPQAINGIKISTVIPPDVAIA
;
A
#
# COMPACT_ATOMS: atom_id res chain seq x y z
N MET A 1 2.24 18.66 -16.79
CA MET A 1 2.18 19.48 -18.03
C MET A 1 1.59 18.68 -19.18
N ILE A 2 0.48 19.12 -19.77
CA ILE A 2 0.00 18.61 -21.06
C ILE A 2 0.52 19.57 -22.13
N GLY A 3 0.89 19.06 -23.31
CA GLY A 3 1.59 19.85 -24.33
C GLY A 3 0.92 21.17 -24.73
N ALA A 4 1.68 22.00 -25.46
CA ALA A 4 1.39 23.39 -25.81
C ALA A 4 -0.10 23.71 -26.05
N THR A 5 -0.59 24.75 -25.36
CA THR A 5 -1.90 25.39 -25.62
C THR A 5 -1.97 25.88 -27.07
N PRO A 6 -3.17 26.24 -27.57
CA PRO A 6 -3.31 26.84 -28.90
C PRO A 6 -2.44 28.08 -29.15
N GLU A 7 -1.98 28.74 -28.07
CA GLU A 7 -1.09 29.90 -28.09
C GLU A 7 0.41 29.55 -27.96
N GLY A 8 0.75 28.29 -27.63
CA GLY A 8 2.12 27.79 -27.61
C GLY A 8 2.71 27.49 -26.22
N TYR A 9 2.02 27.85 -25.14
CA TYR A 9 2.52 27.72 -23.76
C TYR A 9 2.25 26.34 -23.17
N TYR A 10 3.09 25.85 -22.25
CA TYR A 10 2.71 24.68 -21.45
C TYR A 10 1.72 25.12 -20.36
N ALA A 11 0.52 24.53 -20.38
CA ALA A 11 -0.47 24.74 -19.32
C ALA A 11 -0.40 23.59 -18.30
N LEU A 12 -0.41 23.97 -17.03
CA LEU A 12 -0.83 23.06 -15.96
C LEU A 12 -2.33 22.82 -16.12
N THR A 13 -2.79 21.59 -15.90
CA THR A 13 -4.19 21.18 -16.21
C THR A 13 -4.80 20.27 -15.15
N PHE A 14 -3.99 19.87 -14.16
CA PHE A 14 -4.35 19.07 -13.00
C PHE A 14 -3.36 19.42 -11.87
N GLY A 15 -3.85 19.76 -10.68
CA GLY A 15 -3.03 20.20 -9.54
C GLY A 15 -3.92 20.86 -8.47
N SER A 16 -3.31 21.24 -7.33
CA SER A 16 -3.89 22.26 -6.48
C SER A 16 -3.89 23.60 -7.23
N ASP A 17 -4.91 24.40 -6.99
CA ASP A 17 -5.03 25.77 -7.52
C ASP A 17 -3.90 26.68 -7.00
N ASN A 18 -3.26 26.33 -5.86
CA ASN A 18 -2.04 26.98 -5.40
C ASN A 18 -0.86 26.00 -5.51
N PHE A 19 0.21 26.35 -6.21
CA PHE A 19 1.43 25.51 -6.30
C PHE A 19 2.73 26.32 -6.25
N THR A 20 3.87 25.62 -6.12
CA THR A 20 5.21 26.21 -6.23
C THR A 20 6.04 25.46 -7.27
N ILE A 21 6.54 26.17 -8.29
CA ILE A 21 7.52 25.66 -9.26
C ILE A 21 8.90 26.14 -8.86
N LEU A 22 9.79 25.20 -8.52
CA LEU A 22 11.18 25.49 -8.15
C LEU A 22 12.03 25.95 -9.37
N PRO A 23 13.16 26.64 -9.12
CA PRO A 23 14.05 27.13 -10.16
C PRO A 23 14.51 26.02 -11.13
N ASP A 24 14.84 26.39 -12.36
CA ASP A 24 15.39 25.54 -13.43
C ASP A 24 14.47 24.45 -14.02
N LEU A 25 13.28 24.22 -13.45
CA LEU A 25 12.26 23.35 -14.05
C LEU A 25 11.83 23.81 -15.47
N LEU A 26 11.97 25.11 -15.74
CA LEU A 26 11.60 25.75 -17.00
C LEU A 26 12.70 25.69 -18.09
N ILE A 27 13.93 25.25 -17.79
CA ILE A 27 15.03 25.12 -18.78
C ILE A 27 14.62 24.29 -20.01
N ASN A 28 13.78 23.26 -19.80
CA ASN A 28 13.32 22.37 -20.85
C ASN A 28 12.02 22.83 -21.53
N SER A 29 11.49 24.00 -21.18
CA SER A 29 10.20 24.54 -21.59
C SER A 29 10.33 25.90 -22.31
N PRO A 30 11.07 25.98 -23.44
CA PRO A 30 11.45 27.24 -24.09
C PRO A 30 10.27 28.00 -24.76
N GLN A 31 9.03 27.54 -24.56
CA GLN A 31 7.82 28.21 -25.07
C GLN A 31 7.00 28.91 -23.98
N GLY A 32 7.43 28.86 -22.71
CA GLY A 32 6.76 29.53 -21.60
C GLY A 32 5.78 28.65 -20.81
N LEU A 33 5.48 29.11 -19.60
CA LEU A 33 4.56 28.52 -18.63
C LEU A 33 3.35 29.44 -18.42
N ALA A 34 2.16 28.84 -18.41
CA ALA A 34 0.98 29.44 -17.81
C ALA A 34 0.62 28.65 -16.54
N ALA A 35 0.52 29.36 -15.42
CA ALA A 35 0.10 28.85 -14.12
C ALA A 35 -1.40 28.47 -14.10
N LEU A 36 -1.96 28.12 -12.95
CA LEU A 36 -3.39 27.80 -12.82
C LEU A 36 -4.15 29.04 -12.32
N ASP A 37 -5.42 28.89 -11.98
CA ASP A 37 -6.08 29.87 -11.11
C ASP A 37 -5.67 29.53 -9.66
N GLY A 38 -5.42 30.52 -8.81
CA GLY A 38 -5.01 30.44 -7.41
C GLY A 38 -3.70 31.19 -7.15
N ASN A 39 -3.22 31.22 -5.91
CA ASN A 39 -2.02 31.98 -5.53
C ASN A 39 -0.78 31.11 -5.76
N ASP A 40 -0.13 31.30 -6.89
CA ASP A 40 0.98 30.48 -7.36
C ASP A 40 2.35 31.10 -7.07
N THR A 41 3.38 30.27 -7.10
CA THR A 41 4.76 30.75 -7.01
C THR A 41 5.61 30.09 -8.08
N VAL A 42 6.15 30.90 -8.97
CA VAL A 42 6.91 30.42 -10.12
C VAL A 42 8.31 31.01 -10.09
N PHE A 43 9.30 30.12 -9.98
CA PHE A 43 10.69 30.47 -10.19
C PHE A 43 11.12 30.11 -11.62
N GLY A 44 11.59 31.14 -12.33
CA GLY A 44 12.26 31.07 -13.62
C GLY A 44 13.59 30.34 -13.54
N SER A 45 14.29 30.31 -14.64
CA SER A 45 15.55 29.59 -14.83
C SER A 45 16.70 30.56 -15.00
N THR A 46 17.85 30.04 -15.42
CA THR A 46 19.01 30.88 -15.78
C THR A 46 19.04 31.31 -17.26
N ILE A 47 17.94 31.09 -17.98
CA ILE A 47 17.77 31.47 -19.39
C ILE A 47 16.45 32.23 -19.56
N THR A 48 16.27 32.92 -20.69
CA THR A 48 15.02 33.60 -21.04
C THR A 48 13.78 32.71 -20.87
N ASP A 49 12.87 33.17 -20.03
CA ASP A 49 11.60 32.55 -19.70
C ASP A 49 10.38 33.38 -20.15
N ILE A 50 9.24 32.71 -20.23
CA ILE A 50 7.94 33.35 -20.38
C ILE A 50 7.02 32.79 -19.30
N ILE A 51 6.50 33.63 -18.41
CA ILE A 51 5.71 33.24 -17.23
C ILE A 51 4.38 34.03 -17.24
N ILE A 52 3.27 33.33 -17.03
CA ILE A 52 1.92 33.90 -16.93
C ILE A 52 1.26 33.37 -15.64
N GLY A 53 0.87 34.27 -14.73
CA GLY A 53 0.23 33.98 -13.44
C GLY A 53 -1.25 33.58 -13.55
N ASN A 54 -2.01 34.26 -14.40
CA ASN A 54 -3.46 34.11 -14.58
C ASN A 54 -4.29 34.78 -13.48
N GLN A 55 -4.94 34.03 -12.58
CA GLN A 55 -5.85 34.61 -11.58
C GLN A 55 -5.40 34.18 -10.20
N GLY A 56 -5.04 35.13 -9.34
CA GLY A 56 -4.63 34.89 -7.96
C GLY A 56 -3.53 35.86 -7.57
N ASP A 57 -3.23 35.96 -6.28
CA ASP A 57 -2.10 36.80 -5.85
C ASP A 57 -0.80 35.99 -6.07
N ASP A 58 -0.15 36.14 -7.23
CA ASP A 58 0.98 35.31 -7.65
C ASP A 58 2.34 35.89 -7.25
N SER A 59 3.32 34.99 -7.08
CA SER A 59 4.74 35.35 -6.91
C SER A 59 5.55 34.82 -8.08
N LEU A 60 5.90 35.70 -9.02
CA LEU A 60 6.54 35.36 -10.29
C LEU A 60 7.97 35.91 -10.34
N LEU A 61 8.96 35.03 -10.41
CA LEU A 61 10.38 35.38 -10.35
C LEU A 61 11.11 34.91 -11.61
N GLY A 62 11.73 35.81 -12.38
CA GLY A 62 12.44 35.52 -13.63
C GLY A 62 13.81 34.86 -13.44
N ASN A 63 14.52 35.21 -12.37
CA ASN A 63 15.90 34.82 -12.09
C ASN A 63 16.91 35.44 -13.09
N ASP A 64 17.71 34.66 -13.82
CA ASP A 64 18.68 35.21 -14.79
C ASP A 64 18.12 35.02 -16.20
N GLY A 65 18.11 36.04 -17.04
CA GLY A 65 17.54 35.89 -18.38
C GLY A 65 16.96 37.20 -18.88
N ASN A 66 16.61 37.26 -20.17
CA ASN A 66 15.76 38.35 -20.64
C ASN A 66 14.33 37.80 -20.67
N ASP A 67 13.56 38.01 -19.63
CA ASP A 67 12.31 37.31 -19.35
C ASP A 67 11.09 38.11 -19.77
N TRP A 68 9.97 37.39 -19.94
CA TRP A 68 8.65 37.98 -20.13
C TRP A 68 7.68 37.44 -19.09
N ILE A 69 7.27 38.28 -18.14
CA ILE A 69 6.41 37.90 -17.01
C ILE A 69 5.12 38.71 -17.03
N SER A 70 3.97 38.04 -16.84
CA SER A 70 2.63 38.64 -16.72
C SER A 70 1.94 38.10 -15.47
N GLY A 71 1.51 38.97 -14.55
CA GLY A 71 0.71 38.60 -13.39
C GLY A 71 -0.74 38.27 -13.76
N ASP A 72 -1.32 39.09 -14.65
CA ASP A 72 -2.70 39.04 -15.15
C ASP A 72 -3.76 39.59 -14.17
N GLN A 73 -4.33 38.81 -13.25
CA GLN A 73 -5.44 39.24 -12.37
C GLN A 73 -5.12 39.01 -10.89
N ASP A 74 -5.58 39.95 -10.06
CA ASP A 74 -5.37 40.02 -8.60
C ASP A 74 -3.97 40.61 -8.27
N ASN A 75 -3.52 40.63 -7.01
CA ASN A 75 -2.35 41.43 -6.62
C ASN A 75 -1.06 40.62 -6.72
N ASP A 76 -0.25 40.91 -7.72
CA ASP A 76 0.92 40.12 -8.05
C ASP A 76 2.23 40.71 -7.53
N TYR A 77 3.13 39.82 -7.12
CA TYR A 77 4.54 40.11 -6.86
C TYR A 77 5.37 39.62 -8.03
N ILE A 78 6.00 40.55 -8.76
CA ILE A 78 6.79 40.25 -9.96
C ILE A 78 8.23 40.72 -9.78
N ASP A 79 9.18 39.81 -9.98
CA ASP A 79 10.62 40.08 -9.94
C ASP A 79 11.26 39.58 -11.24
N GLY A 80 11.78 40.49 -12.08
CA GLY A 80 12.47 40.13 -13.33
C GLY A 80 13.84 39.49 -13.12
N GLY A 81 14.50 39.83 -12.01
CA GLY A 81 15.83 39.32 -11.70
C GLY A 81 16.94 40.06 -12.47
N ALA A 82 17.68 39.38 -13.33
CA ALA A 82 18.87 39.89 -13.97
C ALA A 82 18.84 39.78 -15.50
N ALA A 83 19.37 40.82 -16.15
CA ALA A 83 19.33 41.13 -17.57
C ALA A 83 18.07 41.91 -17.97
N ASP A 84 17.77 42.06 -19.27
CA ASP A 84 16.78 43.04 -19.72
C ASP A 84 15.39 42.39 -19.89
N ASP A 85 14.46 42.69 -18.98
CA ASP A 85 13.16 42.01 -18.85
C ASP A 85 11.95 42.80 -19.36
N ILE A 86 10.82 42.10 -19.54
CA ILE A 86 9.50 42.67 -19.82
C ILE A 86 8.51 42.16 -18.76
N LEU A 87 8.05 43.05 -17.89
CA LEU A 87 7.24 42.70 -16.72
C LEU A 87 5.89 43.43 -16.76
N GLY A 88 4.79 42.71 -16.61
CA GLY A 88 3.43 43.25 -16.56
C GLY A 88 2.67 42.78 -15.33
N GLY A 89 2.14 43.70 -14.53
CA GLY A 89 1.25 43.41 -13.39
C GLY A 89 -0.09 42.87 -13.88
N GLY A 90 -0.96 43.76 -14.38
CA GLY A 90 -2.23 43.35 -14.98
C GLY A 90 -3.38 44.14 -14.39
N THR A 91 -4.31 43.46 -13.72
CA THR A 91 -5.34 44.11 -12.91
C THR A 91 -5.13 43.75 -11.46
N GLY A 92 -4.92 44.72 -10.58
CA GLY A 92 -4.56 44.44 -9.20
C GLY A 92 -3.73 45.56 -8.61
N GLN A 93 -3.31 45.43 -7.35
CA GLN A 93 -2.28 46.31 -6.80
C GLN A 93 -0.95 45.56 -6.85
N ASP A 94 -0.24 45.72 -7.97
CA ASP A 94 0.92 44.88 -8.25
C ASP A 94 2.21 45.52 -7.72
N THR A 95 3.16 44.68 -7.33
CA THR A 95 4.52 45.11 -6.99
C THR A 95 5.51 44.53 -7.97
N ILE A 96 6.19 45.41 -8.73
CA ILE A 96 7.03 45.03 -9.86
C ILE A 96 8.48 45.49 -9.64
N PHE A 97 9.41 44.53 -9.62
CA PHE A 97 10.85 44.75 -9.52
C PHE A 97 11.53 44.39 -10.84
N GLY A 98 12.08 45.39 -11.55
CA GLY A 98 12.99 45.12 -12.69
C GLY A 98 14.34 44.54 -12.25
N ASN A 99 14.80 44.96 -11.07
CA ASN A 99 16.10 44.58 -10.50
C ASN A 99 17.31 44.94 -11.38
N TRP A 100 18.01 44.00 -12.00
CA TRP A 100 19.31 44.26 -12.65
C TRP A 100 19.20 44.21 -14.17
N GLY A 101 18.95 45.34 -14.79
CA GLY A 101 18.99 45.44 -16.25
C GLY A 101 18.30 46.71 -16.70
N GLY A 102 18.09 46.81 -18.01
CA GLY A 102 17.23 47.84 -18.59
C GLY A 102 15.84 47.31 -18.85
N ASP A 103 15.02 47.24 -17.81
CA ASP A 103 13.74 46.52 -17.85
C ASP A 103 12.59 47.35 -18.41
N SER A 104 11.55 46.69 -18.93
CA SER A 104 10.31 47.34 -19.38
C SER A 104 9.16 46.92 -18.47
N LEU A 105 8.64 47.88 -17.69
CA LEU A 105 7.66 47.65 -16.64
C LEU A 105 6.29 48.25 -17.03
N TYR A 106 5.24 47.47 -16.80
CA TYR A 106 3.84 47.82 -17.03
C TYR A 106 3.03 47.45 -15.77
N GLY A 107 2.36 48.42 -15.16
CA GLY A 107 1.55 48.20 -13.95
C GLY A 107 0.17 47.64 -14.31
N GLY A 108 -0.49 48.31 -15.26
CA GLY A 108 -1.82 47.94 -15.72
C GLY A 108 -2.94 48.78 -15.11
N GLU A 109 -4.00 48.14 -14.62
CA GLU A 109 -5.13 48.79 -13.93
C GLU A 109 -4.93 48.74 -12.40
N ASP A 110 -5.54 49.71 -11.69
CA ASP A 110 -5.46 49.89 -10.24
C ASP A 110 -4.14 50.56 -9.76
N SER A 111 -3.67 50.30 -8.53
CA SER A 111 -2.60 51.10 -7.91
C SER A 111 -1.34 50.28 -7.71
N ASP A 112 -0.32 50.55 -8.53
CA ASP A 112 0.87 49.71 -8.60
C ASP A 112 2.10 50.35 -7.96
N LEU A 113 3.05 49.49 -7.57
CA LEU A 113 4.35 49.86 -7.05
C LEU A 113 5.47 49.37 -7.98
N PHE A 114 6.11 50.30 -8.68
CA PHE A 114 7.31 50.03 -9.48
C PHE A 114 8.56 50.24 -8.63
N VAL A 115 9.33 49.19 -8.36
CA VAL A 115 10.55 49.30 -7.55
C VAL A 115 11.78 49.36 -8.45
N VAL A 116 12.48 50.49 -8.38
CA VAL A 116 13.61 50.81 -9.24
C VAL A 116 14.89 51.00 -8.42
N GLN A 117 16.02 50.63 -9.01
CA GLN A 117 17.33 50.71 -8.36
C GLN A 117 18.42 51.22 -9.33
N LEU A 118 19.65 51.35 -8.83
CA LEU A 118 20.80 51.59 -9.69
C LEU A 118 21.34 50.27 -10.23
N ASP A 119 21.40 50.13 -11.55
CA ASP A 119 22.21 49.11 -12.19
C ASP A 119 23.71 49.45 -12.00
N ILE A 120 24.36 48.66 -11.15
CA ILE A 120 25.81 48.76 -10.88
C ILE A 120 26.63 47.77 -11.72
N ALA A 121 25.99 46.90 -12.49
CA ALA A 121 26.62 45.86 -13.29
C ALA A 121 27.09 46.36 -14.66
N THR A 122 26.48 47.42 -15.19
CA THR A 122 26.87 47.98 -16.50
C THR A 122 27.56 49.35 -16.40
N THR A 123 28.51 49.62 -17.31
CA THR A 123 29.13 50.96 -17.42
C THR A 123 28.23 51.97 -18.17
N ASN A 124 26.98 51.62 -18.45
CA ASN A 124 26.07 52.40 -19.27
C ASN A 124 25.15 53.24 -18.38
N VAL A 125 25.37 54.55 -18.34
CA VAL A 125 24.59 55.50 -17.52
C VAL A 125 23.12 55.70 -17.98
N TYR A 126 22.61 54.82 -18.84
CA TYR A 126 21.26 54.85 -19.42
C TYR A 126 20.53 53.50 -19.30
N SER A 127 21.00 52.56 -18.46
CA SER A 127 20.37 51.26 -18.21
C SER A 127 19.33 51.29 -17.08
N GLY A 128 18.62 52.41 -16.90
CA GLY A 128 17.53 52.44 -15.92
C GLY A 128 16.24 51.91 -16.53
N ASP A 129 15.35 51.41 -15.68
CA ASP A 129 14.09 50.77 -16.05
C ASP A 129 13.17 51.73 -16.81
N LEU A 130 12.35 51.19 -17.70
CA LEU A 130 11.38 51.91 -18.51
C LEU A 130 9.96 51.61 -17.99
N ILE A 131 9.34 52.60 -17.36
CA ILE A 131 7.95 52.49 -16.87
C ILE A 131 7.03 53.09 -17.92
N TRP A 132 6.15 52.28 -18.49
CA TRP A 132 5.42 52.62 -19.71
C TRP A 132 4.02 53.19 -19.50
N ASP A 133 3.34 52.88 -18.41
CA ASP A 133 1.93 53.19 -18.20
C ASP A 133 1.61 53.89 -16.87
N PHE A 134 2.63 54.36 -16.15
CA PHE A 134 2.50 55.04 -14.86
C PHE A 134 1.35 56.06 -14.80
N ASN A 135 0.42 55.82 -13.89
CA ASN A 135 -0.72 56.65 -13.59
C ASN A 135 -0.47 57.48 -12.33
N PRO A 136 -0.24 58.81 -12.44
CA PRO A 136 0.04 59.67 -11.29
C PRO A 136 -1.16 59.90 -10.37
N ALA A 137 -2.33 59.30 -10.63
CA ALA A 137 -3.44 59.32 -9.68
C ALA A 137 -3.36 58.19 -8.65
N GLU A 138 -2.67 57.09 -8.97
CA GLU A 138 -2.79 55.79 -8.31
C GLU A 138 -1.40 55.22 -7.97
N ASP A 139 -0.47 55.25 -8.92
CA ASP A 139 0.80 54.51 -8.82
C ASP A 139 1.87 55.19 -7.98
N MET A 140 2.84 54.37 -7.58
CA MET A 140 4.02 54.76 -6.82
C MET A 140 5.31 54.19 -7.42
N ILE A 141 6.42 54.91 -7.21
CA ILE A 141 7.77 54.43 -7.51
C ILE A 141 8.53 54.19 -6.20
N GLY A 142 8.95 52.95 -5.99
CA GLY A 142 9.85 52.55 -4.93
C GLY A 142 11.32 52.78 -5.29
N LEU A 143 12.07 53.43 -4.41
CA LEU A 143 13.49 53.73 -4.56
C LEU A 143 14.33 52.85 -3.62
N LYS A 144 15.09 51.90 -4.18
CA LYS A 144 15.99 50.99 -3.46
C LYS A 144 17.44 51.49 -3.48
N GLY A 145 18.29 51.11 -2.51
CA GLY A 145 19.67 51.59 -2.39
C GLY A 145 19.83 52.86 -1.54
N GLY A 146 18.95 53.06 -0.55
CA GLY A 146 18.97 54.21 0.36
C GLY A 146 18.52 55.54 -0.25
N PHE A 147 18.02 55.55 -1.49
CA PHE A 147 17.52 56.76 -2.14
C PHE A 147 16.19 57.21 -1.53
N THR A 148 15.99 58.51 -1.50
CA THR A 148 14.74 59.17 -1.13
C THR A 148 14.35 60.11 -2.26
N GLU A 149 13.09 60.53 -2.30
CA GLU A 149 12.66 61.56 -3.26
C GLU A 149 13.54 62.83 -3.20
N ALA A 150 14.00 63.20 -1.99
CA ALA A 150 14.88 64.36 -1.80
C ALA A 150 16.31 64.17 -2.32
N SER A 151 16.76 62.93 -2.53
CA SER A 151 18.13 62.62 -2.99
C SER A 151 18.24 62.38 -4.49
N ILE A 152 17.13 62.32 -5.22
CA ILE A 152 17.10 62.11 -6.68
C ILE A 152 16.90 63.43 -7.44
N GLN A 153 17.13 63.40 -8.76
CA GLN A 153 16.86 64.50 -9.69
C GLN A 153 15.87 64.02 -10.76
N LEU A 154 14.74 64.71 -10.87
CA LEU A 154 13.79 64.54 -11.97
C LEU A 154 14.15 65.46 -13.15
N GLU A 155 14.27 64.91 -14.35
CA GLU A 155 14.60 65.65 -15.57
C GLU A 155 13.62 65.31 -16.70
N LEU A 156 12.89 66.32 -17.19
CA LEU A 156 12.02 66.17 -18.35
C LEU A 156 12.85 65.96 -19.62
N VAL A 157 12.56 64.89 -20.35
CA VAL A 157 13.14 64.59 -21.66
C VAL A 157 12.04 64.32 -22.69
N GLU A 158 12.43 64.07 -23.95
CA GLU A 158 11.45 63.75 -24.98
C GLU A 158 10.67 62.48 -24.61
N GLY A 159 9.35 62.62 -24.45
CA GLY A 159 8.45 61.50 -24.18
C GLY A 159 8.22 61.16 -22.71
N GLY A 160 8.92 61.76 -21.73
CA GLY A 160 8.74 61.38 -20.32
C GLY A 160 9.71 62.05 -19.34
N THR A 161 9.77 61.53 -18.12
CA THR A 161 10.63 62.04 -17.03
C THR A 161 11.69 61.01 -16.66
N LEU A 162 12.95 61.45 -16.57
CA LEU A 162 14.04 60.64 -16.03
C LEU A 162 14.16 60.82 -14.52
N VAL A 163 14.25 59.71 -13.80
CA VAL A 163 14.59 59.61 -12.37
C VAL A 163 16.08 59.29 -12.27
N LYS A 164 16.88 60.21 -11.73
CA LYS A 164 18.35 60.07 -11.73
C LYS A 164 18.99 60.32 -10.38
N ASP A 165 20.16 59.73 -10.16
CA ASP A 165 21.05 60.19 -9.10
C ASP A 165 21.75 61.50 -9.53
N PRO A 166 21.55 62.63 -8.82
CA PRO A 166 22.21 63.89 -9.13
C PRO A 166 23.74 63.83 -9.00
N LEU A 167 24.30 62.90 -8.22
CA LEU A 167 25.74 62.77 -7.97
C LEU A 167 26.44 62.04 -9.11
N THR A 168 26.01 60.82 -9.40
CA THR A 168 26.63 59.97 -10.43
C THR A 168 26.11 60.25 -11.84
N LYS A 169 24.94 60.88 -11.96
CA LYS A 169 24.17 61.05 -13.21
C LYS A 169 23.60 59.76 -13.78
N SER A 170 23.71 58.65 -13.06
CA SER A 170 23.06 57.39 -13.42
C SER A 170 21.53 57.53 -13.38
N VAL A 171 20.87 56.88 -14.33
CA VAL A 171 19.41 56.80 -14.43
C VAL A 171 18.95 55.59 -13.63
N LEU A 172 17.96 55.79 -12.77
CA LEU A 172 17.25 54.70 -12.08
C LEU A 172 16.06 54.26 -12.94
N ALA A 173 15.31 55.22 -13.49
CA ALA A 173 14.19 54.92 -14.37
C ALA A 173 13.87 56.05 -15.35
N TRP A 174 13.15 55.72 -16.42
CA TRP A 174 12.43 56.64 -17.29
C TRP A 174 10.94 56.35 -17.24
N VAL A 175 10.15 57.37 -16.92
CA VAL A 175 8.69 57.27 -16.79
C VAL A 175 8.03 57.91 -18.00
N TYR A 176 7.35 57.09 -18.80
CA TYR A 176 6.71 57.53 -20.05
C TYR A 176 5.54 58.49 -19.79
N ALA A 177 5.38 59.50 -20.63
CA ALA A 177 4.27 60.44 -20.67
C ALA A 177 3.92 61.20 -19.36
N VAL A 178 4.76 61.12 -18.34
CA VAL A 178 4.60 61.80 -17.04
C VAL A 178 5.59 62.96 -16.94
N THR A 179 5.14 64.11 -16.44
CA THR A 179 6.00 65.28 -16.19
C THR A 179 6.62 65.24 -14.79
N PRO A 180 7.76 65.90 -14.53
CA PRO A 180 8.37 65.93 -13.20
C PRO A 180 7.43 66.43 -12.10
N GLU A 181 6.54 67.38 -12.41
CA GLU A 181 5.56 67.90 -11.46
C GLU A 181 4.47 66.88 -11.12
N GLN A 182 4.13 65.97 -12.03
CA GLN A 182 3.16 64.89 -11.79
C GLN A 182 3.78 63.73 -11.01
N LEU A 183 5.08 63.51 -11.15
CA LEU A 183 5.78 62.45 -10.44
C LEU A 183 6.17 62.85 -9.00
N GLN A 184 6.19 64.15 -8.71
CA GLN A 184 6.53 64.66 -7.39
C GLN A 184 5.51 64.21 -6.32
N GLY A 185 5.99 63.60 -5.24
CA GLY A 185 5.19 63.03 -4.16
C GLY A 185 4.80 61.56 -4.37
N HIS A 186 5.17 60.96 -5.51
CA HIS A 186 4.90 59.56 -5.84
C HIS A 186 6.13 58.66 -5.71
N LEU A 187 7.23 59.16 -5.13
CA LEU A 187 8.45 58.36 -4.92
C LEU A 187 8.67 58.09 -3.43
N ILE A 188 8.83 56.82 -3.08
CA ILE A 188 9.07 56.37 -1.71
C ILE A 188 10.39 55.63 -1.59
N ASN A 189 11.02 55.71 -0.43
CA ASN A 189 12.15 54.86 -0.11
C ASN A 189 11.61 53.52 0.40
N VAL A 190 11.94 52.42 -0.29
CA VAL A 190 11.40 51.09 0.05
C VAL A 190 12.16 50.38 1.17
N GLU A 191 13.34 50.89 1.55
CA GLU A 191 14.15 50.35 2.66
C GLU A 191 13.72 50.89 4.05
N ASN A 192 12.83 51.90 4.10
CA ASN A 192 12.29 52.47 5.35
C ASN A 192 10.78 52.22 5.54
N SER A 193 10.13 51.58 4.56
CA SER A 193 8.85 50.89 4.76
C SER A 193 9.15 49.52 5.38
N ASN A 194 8.29 49.00 6.26
CA ASN A 194 8.42 47.65 6.84
C ASN A 194 8.17 46.53 5.79
N LEU A 195 8.78 46.62 4.62
CA LEU A 195 8.83 45.59 3.59
C LEU A 195 10.20 44.92 3.75
N ASP A 196 10.31 43.78 4.44
CA ASP A 196 11.58 43.04 4.59
C ASP A 196 11.88 42.20 3.35
N ILE A 197 11.77 42.79 2.15
CA ILE A 197 11.93 42.14 0.84
C ILE A 197 13.35 41.62 0.51
N ALA A 198 14.29 41.60 1.47
CA ALA A 198 15.69 41.25 1.22
C ALA A 198 15.98 39.74 1.34
N ASN A 199 15.16 39.00 2.08
CA ASN A 199 15.28 37.56 2.28
C ASN A 199 14.15 36.77 1.61
N ASN A 200 13.34 37.38 0.74
CA ASN A 200 12.26 36.72 -0.03
C ASN A 200 12.78 35.96 -1.26
N LEU A 201 14.10 35.85 -1.41
CA LEU A 201 14.78 35.14 -2.48
C LEU A 201 15.72 34.08 -1.90
N PRO A 202 15.89 32.92 -2.56
CA PRO A 202 16.90 31.93 -2.17
C PRO A 202 18.32 32.52 -2.14
N ASN A 203 18.64 33.44 -3.07
CA ASN A 203 19.93 34.11 -3.14
C ASN A 203 20.10 35.24 -2.09
N GLY A 204 19.00 35.69 -1.48
CA GLY A 204 18.93 36.65 -0.38
C GLY A 204 18.82 36.01 1.00
N ALA A 205 18.82 34.68 1.08
CA ALA A 205 18.58 33.92 2.31
C ALA A 205 19.47 34.38 3.47
N THR A 206 18.84 34.61 4.63
CA THR A 206 19.54 34.99 5.86
C THR A 206 20.45 33.84 6.32
N ASP A 207 21.77 34.08 6.29
CA ASP A 207 22.78 33.10 6.67
C ASP A 207 22.91 32.97 8.19
N LEU A 208 22.46 31.84 8.73
CA LEU A 208 22.52 31.48 10.14
C LEU A 208 23.84 30.81 10.53
N GLY A 209 24.70 30.50 9.56
CA GLY A 209 25.99 29.82 9.76
C GLY A 209 25.85 28.39 10.26
N VAL A 210 26.83 27.92 11.05
CA VAL A 210 26.82 26.56 11.58
C VAL A 210 25.85 26.44 12.76
N LEU A 211 24.82 25.61 12.61
CA LEU A 211 23.80 25.41 13.64
C LEU A 211 24.38 24.54 14.78
N ASN A 212 24.65 25.16 15.93
CA ASN A 212 25.23 24.48 17.11
C ASN A 212 24.52 24.84 18.44
N ASN A 213 23.56 25.78 18.43
CA ASN A 213 22.82 26.26 19.60
C ASN A 213 21.43 26.76 19.13
N ILE A 214 20.51 26.98 20.08
CA ILE A 214 19.21 27.61 19.80
C ILE A 214 19.42 29.02 19.23
N LEU A 215 18.92 29.27 18.03
CA LEU A 215 18.90 30.57 17.36
C LEU A 215 17.45 31.08 17.29
N PRO A 216 17.05 32.05 18.14
CA PRO A 216 15.75 32.70 18.04
C PRO A 216 15.77 33.80 16.98
N ILE A 217 14.85 33.73 16.02
CA ILE A 217 14.64 34.70 14.95
C ILE A 217 13.20 35.17 15.07
N ASN A 218 12.96 36.48 14.95
CA ASN A 218 11.60 37.01 14.88
C ASN A 218 11.47 37.74 13.55
N ASN A 219 10.49 37.36 12.73
CA ASN A 219 10.19 38.07 11.50
C ASN A 219 8.68 38.12 11.21
N PHE A 220 8.32 38.52 10.00
CA PHE A 220 6.97 38.72 9.52
C PHE A 220 6.82 38.12 8.13
N VAL A 221 5.71 37.41 7.90
CA VAL A 221 5.26 37.09 6.54
C VAL A 221 3.84 37.62 6.34
N GLY A 222 3.54 38.11 5.14
CA GLY A 222 2.28 38.78 4.83
C GLY A 222 2.15 39.11 3.35
N ASP A 223 1.04 39.76 2.98
CA ASP A 223 0.71 40.05 1.57
C ASP A 223 1.82 40.89 0.88
N SER A 224 2.56 41.66 1.68
CA SER A 224 3.66 42.50 1.23
C SER A 224 5.05 41.89 1.45
N ASP A 225 5.11 40.68 2.03
CA ASP A 225 6.31 39.99 2.48
C ASP A 225 6.06 38.47 2.54
N VAL A 226 5.92 37.85 1.37
CA VAL A 226 5.32 36.50 1.27
C VAL A 226 6.26 35.39 1.78
N TYR A 227 7.57 35.62 1.72
CA TYR A 227 8.60 34.60 1.96
C TYR A 227 9.75 35.11 2.80
N ASP A 228 10.20 34.29 3.74
CA ASP A 228 11.43 34.51 4.49
C ASP A 228 12.38 33.32 4.31
N PHE A 229 13.47 33.51 3.58
CA PHE A 229 14.49 32.47 3.38
C PHE A 229 15.65 32.58 4.39
N TYR A 230 16.08 31.42 4.86
CA TYR A 230 17.20 31.20 5.76
C TYR A 230 18.12 30.12 5.20
N ARG A 231 19.40 30.16 5.58
CA ARG A 231 20.33 29.05 5.31
C ARG A 231 21.20 28.73 6.51
N PHE A 232 21.56 27.46 6.69
CA PHE A 232 22.47 27.01 7.74
C PHE A 232 23.32 25.81 7.32
N THR A 233 24.39 25.54 8.07
CA THR A 233 25.28 24.39 7.83
C THR A 233 25.31 23.46 9.05
N LEU A 234 25.29 22.16 8.81
CA LEU A 234 25.57 21.11 9.80
C LEU A 234 26.94 20.48 9.51
N ASN A 235 27.83 20.50 10.50
CA ASN A 235 29.17 19.90 10.38
C ASN A 235 29.22 18.42 10.79
N THR A 236 28.16 17.93 11.45
CA THR A 236 27.98 16.55 11.88
C THR A 236 26.51 16.20 11.71
N PRO A 237 26.16 14.94 11.41
CA PRO A 237 24.77 14.50 11.51
C PRO A 237 24.19 14.91 12.86
N SER A 238 23.04 15.56 12.84
CA SER A 238 22.41 16.13 14.04
C SER A 238 20.89 15.98 14.02
N GLU A 239 20.29 15.87 15.19
CA GLU A 239 18.85 16.03 15.37
C GLU A 239 18.58 17.54 15.41
N VAL A 240 17.81 18.03 14.45
CA VAL A 240 17.47 19.44 14.30
C VAL A 240 16.03 19.68 14.73
N THR A 241 15.86 20.63 15.64
CA THR A 241 14.55 21.12 16.07
C THR A 241 14.29 22.47 15.41
N ILE A 242 13.14 22.58 14.76
CA ILE A 242 12.61 23.79 14.14
C ILE A 242 11.30 24.11 14.83
N ASP A 243 11.24 25.21 15.59
CA ASP A 243 10.03 25.67 16.26
C ASP A 243 9.56 27.00 15.65
N LEU A 244 8.45 26.98 14.89
CA LEU A 244 7.76 28.16 14.40
C LEU A 244 6.60 28.51 15.34
N THR A 245 6.67 29.68 15.99
CA THR A 245 5.74 30.03 17.08
C THR A 245 5.29 31.49 17.02
N GLY A 246 4.23 31.86 17.73
CA GLY A 246 3.81 33.27 17.85
C GLY A 246 2.97 33.80 16.70
N LEU A 247 2.47 32.89 15.86
CA LEU A 247 1.63 33.16 14.71
C LEU A 247 0.29 33.80 15.11
N SER A 248 -0.13 34.83 14.37
CA SER A 248 -1.46 35.45 14.41
C SER A 248 -2.33 35.13 13.20
N ALA A 249 -1.70 34.64 12.13
CA ALA A 249 -2.29 34.10 10.91
C ALA A 249 -1.39 32.95 10.42
N ASP A 250 -1.82 32.21 9.40
CA ASP A 250 -1.25 30.92 9.01
C ASP A 250 0.06 31.09 8.22
N ALA A 251 1.08 30.32 8.57
CA ALA A 251 2.38 30.33 7.91
C ALA A 251 3.01 28.93 7.91
N ASP A 252 3.56 28.59 6.74
CA ASP A 252 4.12 27.28 6.42
C ASP A 252 5.64 27.28 6.51
N LEU A 253 6.22 26.08 6.60
CA LEU A 253 7.66 25.87 6.69
C LEU A 253 8.13 24.76 5.76
N VAL A 254 9.18 25.01 4.99
CA VAL A 254 9.84 23.96 4.18
C VAL A 254 11.35 24.05 4.32
N LEU A 255 11.98 22.90 4.34
CA LEU A 255 13.42 22.72 4.46
C LEU A 255 13.95 21.97 3.24
N TYR A 256 15.01 22.48 2.63
CA TYR A 256 15.76 21.87 1.54
C TYR A 256 17.20 21.59 1.96
N GLN A 257 17.79 20.52 1.44
CA GLN A 257 19.21 20.24 1.50
C GLN A 257 19.85 20.64 0.17
N ASP A 258 20.88 21.49 0.25
CA ASP A 258 21.75 21.85 -0.88
C ASP A 258 22.67 20.65 -1.19
N ILE A 259 22.26 19.84 -2.17
CA ILE A 259 22.92 18.58 -2.54
C ILE A 259 24.07 18.85 -3.51
N ASN A 260 23.90 19.83 -4.39
CA ASN A 260 24.87 20.13 -5.44
C ASN A 260 26.04 20.99 -4.92
N GLY A 261 25.89 21.62 -3.75
CA GLY A 261 26.88 22.43 -3.05
C GLY A 261 27.15 23.78 -3.71
N ASP A 262 26.26 24.28 -4.55
CA ASP A 262 26.43 25.53 -5.30
C ASP A 262 26.01 26.78 -4.51
N GLY A 263 25.32 26.58 -3.37
CA GLY A 263 24.88 27.65 -2.48
C GLY A 263 23.67 28.43 -2.98
N SER A 264 22.92 27.88 -3.93
CA SER A 264 21.62 28.32 -4.41
C SER A 264 20.57 27.23 -4.17
N LEU A 265 19.28 27.57 -4.20
CA LEU A 265 18.20 26.58 -4.18
C LEU A 265 17.82 26.25 -5.63
N SER A 266 17.87 24.99 -6.04
CA SER A 266 17.51 24.55 -7.41
C SER A 266 16.70 23.25 -7.44
N ASP A 267 16.22 22.83 -8.61
CA ASP A 267 15.57 21.52 -8.83
C ASP A 267 16.47 20.30 -8.55
N THR A 268 17.77 20.50 -8.37
CA THR A 268 18.73 19.45 -7.99
C THR A 268 18.86 19.27 -6.48
N ASP A 269 18.26 20.16 -5.70
CA ASP A 269 18.24 20.10 -4.24
C ASP A 269 17.07 19.29 -3.72
N GLN A 270 17.25 18.74 -2.53
CA GLN A 270 16.30 17.80 -1.96
C GLN A 270 15.40 18.48 -0.94
N GLU A 271 14.09 18.47 -1.16
CA GLU A 271 13.12 18.80 -0.11
C GLU A 271 13.19 17.76 1.03
N VAL A 272 13.42 18.23 2.24
CA VAL A 272 13.58 17.38 3.44
C VAL A 272 12.32 17.40 4.31
N LEU A 273 11.63 18.53 4.35
CA LEU A 273 10.42 18.72 5.13
C LEU A 273 9.56 19.78 4.45
N ARG A 274 8.25 19.56 4.49
CA ARG A 274 7.22 20.55 4.21
C ARG A 274 6.14 20.48 5.30
N SER A 275 5.72 21.64 5.77
CA SER A 275 4.59 21.82 6.68
C SER A 275 3.58 22.70 5.96
N GLU A 276 2.38 22.15 5.72
CA GLU A 276 1.21 22.84 5.13
C GLU A 276 0.02 22.67 6.10
N ASP A 277 0.31 22.71 7.40
CA ASP A 277 -0.68 22.46 8.45
C ASP A 277 -1.53 23.73 8.58
N GLY A 278 -2.70 23.77 7.91
CA GLY A 278 -3.54 24.98 7.77
C GLY A 278 -4.23 25.51 9.05
N ASP A 279 -3.51 25.67 10.15
CA ASP A 279 -3.99 26.18 11.43
C ASP A 279 -2.98 27.14 12.12
N LEU A 280 -3.38 27.72 13.25
CA LEU A 280 -2.57 28.73 13.97
C LEU A 280 -1.65 28.13 15.04
N ASN A 281 -1.47 26.81 15.06
CA ASN A 281 -0.69 26.16 16.11
C ASN A 281 0.81 26.36 15.87
N PRO A 282 1.63 26.41 16.95
CA PRO A 282 3.07 26.33 16.82
C PRO A 282 3.50 25.08 16.06
N GLU A 283 4.32 25.24 15.02
CA GLU A 283 4.92 24.12 14.30
C GLU A 283 6.25 23.74 14.95
N THR A 284 6.29 22.61 15.65
CA THR A 284 7.55 22.02 16.13
C THR A 284 7.88 20.80 15.26
N LYS A 285 8.94 20.90 14.46
CA LYS A 285 9.46 19.78 13.67
C LYS A 285 10.81 19.35 14.24
N ILE A 286 10.91 18.07 14.58
CA ILE A 286 12.15 17.44 15.04
C ILE A 286 12.57 16.46 13.96
N LEU A 287 13.69 16.75 13.30
CA LEU A 287 14.13 16.04 12.12
C LEU A 287 15.57 15.61 12.26
N PRO A 288 15.89 14.41 11.79
CA PRO A 288 17.27 14.04 11.59
C PRO A 288 17.77 14.72 10.31
N LEU A 289 18.86 15.52 10.40
CA LEU A 289 19.57 16.08 9.23
C LEU A 289 21.05 15.66 9.13
N GLN A 290 21.49 15.27 7.93
CA GLN A 290 22.88 14.92 7.63
C GLN A 290 23.82 16.13 7.73
N LEU A 291 25.13 15.89 7.69
CA LEU A 291 26.07 17.01 7.50
C LEU A 291 25.85 17.61 6.11
N GLY A 292 25.80 18.94 5.99
CA GLY A 292 25.45 19.59 4.75
C GLY A 292 25.01 21.04 4.93
N ASN A 293 24.70 21.68 3.81
CA ASN A 293 24.06 22.99 3.77
C ASN A 293 22.56 22.81 3.58
N TYR A 294 21.78 23.67 4.22
CA TYR A 294 20.33 23.61 4.21
C TYR A 294 19.75 25.00 3.97
N PHE A 295 18.67 25.04 3.19
CA PHE A 295 17.80 26.20 3.04
C PHE A 295 16.50 25.93 3.78
N LEU A 296 16.01 26.93 4.50
CA LEU A 296 14.76 26.88 5.23
C LEU A 296 13.98 28.13 4.85
N TRP A 297 12.72 28.00 4.48
CA TRP A 297 11.86 29.18 4.31
C TRP A 297 10.59 29.08 5.14
N VAL A 298 10.09 30.26 5.51
CA VAL A 298 8.78 30.47 6.11
C VAL A 298 7.94 31.20 5.07
N LYS A 299 6.75 30.68 4.76
CA LYS A 299 5.84 31.23 3.75
C LYS A 299 4.54 31.66 4.41
N GLN A 300 3.99 32.79 3.98
CA GLN A 300 2.60 33.13 4.30
C GLN A 300 1.64 32.14 3.61
N TYR A 301 0.82 31.44 4.40
CA TYR A 301 -0.26 30.62 3.84
C TYR A 301 -1.59 31.39 3.79
N GLN A 302 -1.94 32.04 4.91
CA GLN A 302 -3.15 32.86 4.97
C GLN A 302 -3.02 34.03 5.96
N GLY A 303 -3.03 35.25 5.42
CA GLY A 303 -3.09 36.49 6.18
C GLY A 303 -1.77 36.89 6.85
N ASP A 304 -1.66 38.14 7.24
CA ASP A 304 -0.43 38.71 7.80
C ASP A 304 -0.10 38.17 9.20
N THR A 305 1.14 37.71 9.40
CA THR A 305 1.55 37.11 10.68
C THR A 305 3.00 37.44 11.05
N ASN A 306 3.21 37.76 12.32
CA ASN A 306 4.57 37.75 12.89
C ASN A 306 4.87 36.34 13.39
N TYR A 307 6.12 35.92 13.33
CA TYR A 307 6.54 34.64 13.88
C TYR A 307 7.85 34.74 14.67
N ASN A 308 8.07 33.74 15.52
CA ASN A 308 9.33 33.48 16.19
C ASN A 308 9.79 32.06 15.79
N LEU A 309 10.89 31.99 15.05
CA LEU A 309 11.54 30.77 14.59
C LEU A 309 12.71 30.43 15.52
N ASN A 310 12.69 29.26 16.16
CA ASN A 310 13.84 28.75 16.91
C ASN A 310 14.42 27.53 16.21
N LEU A 311 15.72 27.60 15.89
CA LEU A 311 16.46 26.49 15.30
C LEU A 311 17.50 25.98 16.27
N SER A 312 17.60 24.67 16.45
CA SER A 312 18.68 24.05 17.21
C SER A 312 19.11 22.72 16.61
N ALA A 313 20.38 22.36 16.81
CA ALA A 313 20.93 21.09 16.37
C ALA A 313 21.65 20.41 17.53
N THR A 314 21.34 19.13 17.75
CA THR A 314 22.00 18.27 18.73
C THR A 314 22.75 17.16 17.97
N PRO A 315 24.10 17.14 17.99
CA PRO A 315 24.86 16.08 17.34
C PRO A 315 24.54 14.70 17.92
N TYR A 316 24.44 13.67 17.08
CA TYR A 316 24.18 12.31 17.54
C TYR A 316 25.34 11.77 18.40
N PRO A 317 25.06 11.06 19.52
CA PRO A 317 26.08 10.63 20.47
C PRO A 317 26.76 9.30 20.11
N PHE A 318 26.39 8.62 19.02
CA PHE A 318 26.85 7.26 18.74
C PHE A 318 27.96 7.22 17.68
N LEU A 319 29.09 6.61 18.08
CA LEU A 319 30.23 6.24 17.22
C LEU A 319 30.35 4.70 17.14
N GLN A 320 29.22 3.98 17.19
CA GLN A 320 29.22 2.53 16.96
C GLN A 320 29.43 2.25 15.46
N PRO A 321 29.99 1.10 15.07
CA PRO A 321 30.04 0.71 13.66
C PRO A 321 28.62 0.34 13.22
N ASP A 322 28.06 1.12 12.29
CA ASP A 322 26.99 0.69 11.39
C ASP A 322 27.66 -0.17 10.31
N ASP A 323 27.49 -1.50 10.46
CA ASP A 323 28.01 -2.50 9.52
C ASP A 323 26.89 -3.10 8.65
N ALA A 324 25.62 -2.79 8.93
CA ALA A 324 24.44 -3.38 8.33
C ALA A 324 23.54 -2.31 7.72
N GLU A 325 23.78 -2.00 6.45
CA GLU A 325 23.11 -0.89 5.77
C GLU A 325 21.60 -1.10 5.50
N ASN A 326 20.92 -0.02 5.11
CA ASN A 326 19.47 0.08 4.97
C ASN A 326 18.83 -0.57 3.73
N THR A 327 19.59 -1.21 2.84
CA THR A 327 19.03 -1.77 1.59
C THR A 327 19.36 -3.25 1.40
N LEU A 328 18.54 -3.97 0.63
CA LEU A 328 18.81 -5.38 0.31
C LEU A 328 20.12 -5.56 -0.49
N ALA A 329 20.46 -4.58 -1.33
CA ALA A 329 21.67 -4.58 -2.13
C ALA A 329 22.94 -4.42 -1.28
N THR A 330 22.85 -3.60 -0.22
CA THR A 330 23.95 -3.33 0.70
C THR A 330 23.87 -4.09 2.02
N ALA A 331 22.88 -4.99 2.12
CA ALA A 331 22.65 -5.83 3.28
C ALA A 331 23.91 -6.56 3.75
N ARG A 332 24.08 -6.61 5.07
CA ARG A 332 25.16 -7.36 5.70
C ARG A 332 25.03 -8.84 5.38
N ASP A 333 25.98 -9.36 4.61
CA ASP A 333 25.98 -10.76 4.23
C ASP A 333 26.46 -11.65 5.38
N VAL A 334 25.50 -12.33 6.01
CA VAL A 334 25.76 -13.32 7.06
C VAL A 334 26.17 -14.67 6.45
N GLY A 335 25.78 -14.92 5.20
CA GLY A 335 25.99 -16.18 4.51
C GLY A 335 25.13 -17.33 5.07
N THR A 336 25.66 -18.55 4.99
CA THR A 336 24.92 -19.76 5.41
C THR A 336 24.73 -19.82 6.93
N LEU A 337 23.48 -19.77 7.38
CA LEU A 337 23.15 -19.84 8.81
C LEU A 337 23.00 -21.31 9.25
N ASN A 338 24.00 -21.83 9.96
CA ASN A 338 24.05 -23.22 10.45
C ASN A 338 24.48 -23.37 11.92
N SER A 339 24.72 -22.23 12.57
CA SER A 339 25.13 -22.11 13.97
C SER A 339 24.75 -20.71 14.45
N LEU A 340 24.77 -20.50 15.76
CA LEU A 340 24.47 -19.20 16.36
C LEU A 340 25.50 -18.15 15.91
N VAL A 341 25.01 -17.06 15.33
CA VAL A 341 25.76 -15.84 15.04
C VAL A 341 25.14 -14.68 15.82
N ALA A 342 25.96 -13.70 16.20
CA ALA A 342 25.54 -12.56 17.00
C ALA A 342 26.14 -11.29 16.40
N PHE A 343 25.31 -10.27 16.23
CA PHE A 343 25.67 -8.95 15.73
C PHE A 343 25.34 -7.89 16.75
N ASN A 344 26.10 -6.80 16.74
CA ASN A 344 25.76 -5.59 17.47
C ASN A 344 25.65 -4.48 16.45
N ASP A 345 24.57 -3.73 16.50
CA ASP A 345 24.31 -2.64 15.57
C ASP A 345 23.41 -1.58 16.22
N VAL A 346 23.07 -0.54 15.46
CA VAL A 346 22.23 0.56 15.94
C VAL A 346 21.28 1.03 14.85
N VAL A 347 19.98 1.02 15.14
CA VAL A 347 19.00 1.71 14.27
C VAL A 347 18.71 3.11 14.81
N GLU A 348 18.72 4.09 13.92
CA GLU A 348 18.59 5.52 14.21
C GLU A 348 17.76 6.22 13.12
N PRO A 349 17.32 7.48 13.29
CA PRO A 349 16.42 8.12 12.34
C PRO A 349 16.93 8.26 10.88
N PHE A 350 18.23 8.11 10.62
CA PHE A 350 18.80 7.99 9.25
C PHE A 350 19.36 6.63 8.91
N ASP A 351 19.42 5.75 9.90
CA ASP A 351 19.80 4.36 9.76
C ASP A 351 18.61 3.55 10.28
N ARG A 352 17.47 3.76 9.61
CA ARG A 352 16.19 3.28 10.11
C ARG A 352 16.06 1.78 9.97
N TYR A 353 16.90 1.17 9.15
CA TYR A 353 16.86 -0.22 8.80
C TYR A 353 18.25 -0.80 8.81
N ASP A 354 18.40 -1.92 9.48
CA ASP A 354 19.58 -2.75 9.35
C ASP A 354 19.17 -4.04 8.65
N VAL A 355 19.72 -4.25 7.45
CA VAL A 355 19.34 -5.40 6.62
C VAL A 355 20.43 -6.47 6.67
N TYR A 356 20.05 -7.67 7.09
CA TYR A 356 20.91 -8.85 7.14
C TYR A 356 20.48 -9.86 6.10
N ARG A 357 21.41 -10.30 5.25
CA ARG A 357 21.18 -11.37 4.28
C ARG A 357 21.64 -12.71 4.84
N ILE A 358 20.71 -13.65 4.99
CA ILE A 358 20.98 -15.03 5.45
C ILE A 358 20.65 -16.04 4.36
N GLN A 359 21.37 -17.16 4.35
CA GLN A 359 21.09 -18.29 3.48
C GLN A 359 20.76 -19.55 4.28
N LEU A 360 19.58 -20.12 4.02
CA LEU A 360 19.15 -21.40 4.58
C LEU A 360 19.40 -22.51 3.55
N PRO A 361 20.35 -23.44 3.79
CA PRO A 361 20.72 -24.45 2.80
C PRO A 361 19.69 -25.57 2.66
N THR A 362 18.86 -25.76 3.69
CA THR A 362 17.78 -26.75 3.78
C THR A 362 16.63 -26.13 4.57
N GLN A 363 15.44 -26.74 4.50
CA GLN A 363 14.36 -26.37 5.42
C GLN A 363 14.85 -26.36 6.88
N SER A 364 14.60 -25.27 7.60
CA SER A 364 15.16 -25.02 8.93
C SER A 364 14.19 -24.24 9.81
N ASP A 365 14.26 -24.48 11.11
CA ASP A 365 13.66 -23.61 12.11
C ASP A 365 14.62 -22.46 12.38
N LEU A 366 14.16 -21.23 12.18
CA LEU A 366 14.91 -19.99 12.40
C LEU A 366 14.54 -19.42 13.76
N THR A 367 15.55 -19.14 14.59
CA THR A 367 15.40 -18.42 15.85
C THR A 367 16.20 -17.13 15.78
N LEU A 368 15.53 -16.01 16.05
CA LEU A 368 16.13 -14.69 16.19
C LEU A 368 15.90 -14.18 17.61
N ASN A 369 16.90 -13.57 18.23
CA ASN A 369 16.73 -12.83 19.48
C ASN A 369 17.25 -11.41 19.30
N LEU A 370 16.35 -10.44 19.44
CA LEU A 370 16.67 -9.02 19.43
C LEU A 370 16.78 -8.55 20.88
N ASN A 371 17.98 -8.20 21.34
CA ASN A 371 18.20 -7.68 22.69
C ASN A 371 18.68 -6.24 22.64
N PHE A 372 18.15 -5.39 23.53
CA PHE A 372 18.56 -3.99 23.61
C PHE A 372 19.79 -3.82 24.51
N LEU A 373 20.84 -3.19 23.98
CA LEU A 373 22.13 -3.02 24.67
C LEU A 373 22.02 -2.14 25.93
N ASN A 374 21.10 -1.18 25.95
CA ASN A 374 20.82 -0.35 27.13
C ASN A 374 19.32 -0.01 27.23
N PRO A 375 18.50 -0.90 27.83
CA PRO A 375 17.04 -0.73 27.88
C PRO A 375 16.54 0.51 28.64
N SER A 376 17.42 1.21 29.36
CA SER A 376 17.08 2.44 30.10
C SER A 376 17.20 3.72 29.28
N VAL A 377 17.82 3.66 28.11
CA VAL A 377 18.03 4.82 27.21
C VAL A 377 17.73 4.50 25.74
N ASN A 378 17.79 3.23 25.35
CA ASN A 378 17.35 2.79 24.03
C ASN A 378 15.84 2.95 23.92
N ALA A 379 15.40 3.33 22.74
CA ALA A 379 14.00 3.29 22.38
C ALA A 379 13.71 1.95 21.68
N ASP A 380 12.63 1.90 20.90
CA ASP A 380 12.03 0.67 20.40
C ASP A 380 12.57 0.31 19.00
N ALA A 381 12.71 -0.98 18.70
CA ALA A 381 13.02 -1.47 17.36
C ALA A 381 12.28 -2.78 17.11
N ASP A 382 11.75 -2.90 15.91
CA ASP A 382 10.96 -4.03 15.44
C ASP A 382 11.78 -4.90 14.48
N ILE A 383 11.33 -6.14 14.24
CA ILE A 383 12.00 -7.09 13.36
C ILE A 383 11.08 -7.70 12.33
N TRP A 384 11.52 -7.66 11.07
CA TRP A 384 10.83 -8.24 9.93
C TRP A 384 11.72 -9.25 9.21
N ILE A 385 11.09 -10.21 8.54
CA ILE A 385 11.79 -11.26 7.79
C ILE A 385 11.09 -11.41 6.45
N GLY A 386 11.83 -11.39 5.34
CA GLY A 386 11.26 -11.52 3.99
C GLY A 386 12.20 -12.16 2.98
N GLN A 387 11.72 -12.31 1.74
CA GLN A 387 12.51 -12.77 0.59
C GLN A 387 12.21 -11.92 -0.65
N ASP A 388 13.21 -11.33 -1.29
CA ASP A 388 13.04 -10.68 -2.61
C ASP A 388 12.94 -11.76 -3.69
N ARG A 389 11.71 -12.06 -4.11
CA ARG A 389 11.39 -13.19 -4.99
C ARG A 389 11.20 -12.75 -6.42
N ASN A 390 10.70 -11.53 -6.62
CA ASN A 390 10.55 -10.94 -7.93
C ASN A 390 11.86 -10.29 -8.44
N GLY A 391 12.87 -10.17 -7.58
CA GLY A 391 14.17 -9.58 -7.90
C GLY A 391 14.09 -8.06 -8.04
N SER A 392 13.14 -7.43 -7.34
CA SER A 392 12.90 -5.99 -7.39
C SER A 392 13.95 -5.19 -6.63
N GLY A 393 14.70 -5.84 -5.72
CA GLY A 393 15.61 -5.18 -4.80
C GLY A 393 14.92 -4.62 -3.54
N TYR A 394 13.65 -4.90 -3.34
CA TYR A 394 12.87 -4.53 -2.16
C TYR A 394 12.17 -5.76 -1.57
N ILE A 395 11.82 -5.72 -0.27
CA ILE A 395 10.84 -6.66 0.28
C ILE A 395 9.47 -5.99 0.18
N GLU A 396 8.67 -6.45 -0.77
CA GLU A 396 7.28 -6.02 -0.90
C GLU A 396 6.42 -6.63 0.23
N ASN A 397 5.23 -6.07 0.48
CA ASN A 397 4.32 -6.57 1.51
C ASN A 397 3.95 -8.07 1.35
N ASN A 398 4.04 -8.60 0.12
CA ASN A 398 3.82 -10.00 -0.24
C ASN A 398 5.03 -10.93 -0.09
N GLU A 399 6.16 -10.35 0.28
CA GLU A 399 7.44 -11.03 0.40
C GLU A 399 7.88 -11.19 1.86
N TYR A 400 7.16 -10.57 2.80
CA TYR A 400 7.33 -10.83 4.23
C TYR A 400 6.88 -12.25 4.62
N VAL A 401 7.75 -12.89 5.37
CA VAL A 401 7.57 -14.18 6.06
C VAL A 401 7.08 -13.97 7.48
N PHE A 402 7.50 -12.88 8.10
CA PHE A 402 7.13 -12.51 9.44
C PHE A 402 7.30 -11.01 9.61
N GLU A 403 6.32 -10.40 10.24
CA GLU A 403 6.33 -9.00 10.63
C GLU A 403 5.91 -8.95 12.11
N GLN A 404 6.68 -8.24 12.91
CA GLN A 404 6.37 -8.01 14.31
C GLN A 404 6.37 -6.51 14.57
N TYR A 405 5.34 -6.06 15.28
CA TYR A 405 5.19 -4.72 15.82
C TYR A 405 4.91 -4.88 17.32
N GLN A 406 5.96 -4.96 18.14
CA GLN A 406 5.82 -5.11 19.58
C GLN A 406 6.40 -3.92 20.33
N PRO A 407 5.54 -3.04 20.88
CA PRO A 407 6.02 -1.82 21.46
C PRO A 407 6.83 -2.07 22.76
N GLY A 408 8.05 -1.55 22.84
CA GLY A 408 8.80 -1.47 24.11
C GLY A 408 10.32 -1.63 24.01
N THR A 409 10.96 -1.94 25.16
CA THR A 409 12.41 -2.17 25.24
C THR A 409 12.74 -3.52 25.87
N THR A 410 11.80 -4.45 25.83
CA THR A 410 11.97 -5.83 26.31
C THR A 410 12.56 -6.70 25.21
N PRO A 411 13.56 -7.56 25.50
CA PRO A 411 14.10 -8.46 24.50
C PRO A 411 13.03 -9.30 23.80
N GLU A 412 13.20 -9.47 22.49
CA GLU A 412 12.28 -10.20 21.64
C GLU A 412 12.89 -11.53 21.20
N THR A 413 12.10 -12.60 21.23
CA THR A 413 12.51 -13.90 20.70
C THR A 413 11.50 -14.33 19.64
N ILE A 414 11.98 -14.51 18.42
CA ILE A 414 11.21 -14.91 17.25
C ILE A 414 11.64 -16.32 16.91
N ALA A 415 10.67 -17.24 16.87
CA ALA A 415 10.88 -18.62 16.43
C ALA A 415 9.96 -18.90 15.25
N LEU A 416 10.56 -19.11 14.08
CA LEU A 416 9.88 -19.50 12.85
C LEU A 416 10.25 -20.93 12.51
N ASP A 417 9.27 -21.81 12.56
CA ASP A 417 9.49 -23.22 12.27
C ASP A 417 9.28 -23.52 10.78
N GLY A 418 10.15 -24.38 10.22
CA GLY A 418 9.97 -24.97 8.90
C GLY A 418 10.14 -24.03 7.70
N LEU A 419 10.95 -22.98 7.81
CA LEU A 419 11.28 -22.10 6.67
C LEU A 419 11.99 -22.88 5.57
N ASN A 420 11.56 -22.71 4.32
CA ASN A 420 12.17 -23.38 3.16
C ASN A 420 13.64 -22.98 2.98
N SER A 421 14.42 -23.83 2.28
CA SER A 421 15.74 -23.43 1.81
C SER A 421 15.65 -22.22 0.89
N GLY A 422 16.55 -21.26 1.05
CA GLY A 422 16.58 -20.06 0.23
C GLY A 422 17.25 -18.89 0.94
N GLU A 423 17.29 -17.77 0.22
CA GLU A 423 17.76 -16.49 0.72
C GLU A 423 16.66 -15.81 1.51
N TYR A 424 17.00 -15.25 2.67
CA TYR A 424 16.09 -14.43 3.45
C TYR A 424 16.81 -13.16 3.89
N PHE A 425 16.03 -12.10 4.05
CA PHE A 425 16.45 -10.83 4.60
C PHE A 425 15.80 -10.66 5.97
N VAL A 426 16.61 -10.43 6.99
CA VAL A 426 16.17 -10.04 8.32
C VAL A 426 16.39 -8.54 8.42
N VAL A 427 15.33 -7.80 8.70
CA VAL A 427 15.34 -6.34 8.80
C VAL A 427 15.07 -5.97 10.25
N VAL A 428 16.00 -5.26 10.89
CA VAL A 428 15.73 -4.58 12.16
C VAL A 428 15.36 -3.16 11.81
N GLN A 429 14.17 -2.71 12.21
CA GLN A 429 13.66 -1.38 11.92
C GLN A 429 13.59 -0.54 13.19
N GLN A 430 13.99 0.72 13.11
CA GLN A 430 13.70 1.72 14.13
C GLN A 430 12.17 1.90 14.29
N ALA A 431 11.62 1.52 15.45
CA ALA A 431 10.23 1.81 15.78
C ALA A 431 10.09 3.17 16.47
N GLN A 432 11.00 3.49 17.40
CA GLN A 432 11.08 4.80 18.07
C GLN A 432 12.54 5.09 18.44
N GLY A 433 12.97 6.35 18.33
CA GLY A 433 14.24 6.86 18.88
C GLY A 433 15.49 6.02 18.54
N ASN A 434 16.63 6.34 19.13
CA ASN A 434 17.86 5.59 18.82
C ASN A 434 17.90 4.29 19.61
N THR A 435 18.23 3.19 18.92
CA THR A 435 18.13 1.85 19.50
C THR A 435 19.35 1.02 19.15
N GLY A 436 20.32 0.95 20.07
CA GLY A 436 21.45 0.02 19.96
C GLY A 436 21.04 -1.39 20.39
N TYR A 437 21.28 -2.40 19.56
CA TYR A 437 20.80 -3.75 19.81
C TYR A 437 21.88 -4.81 19.57
N THR A 438 21.58 -6.03 20.02
CA THR A 438 22.25 -7.25 19.58
C THR A 438 21.24 -8.15 18.89
N LEU A 439 21.58 -8.66 17.72
CA LEU A 439 20.77 -9.64 16.98
C LEU A 439 21.47 -11.00 16.98
N ASP A 440 20.91 -11.93 17.75
CA ASP A 440 21.34 -13.32 17.79
C ASP A 440 20.50 -14.14 16.81
N MET A 441 21.13 -14.75 15.80
CA MET A 441 20.45 -15.58 14.80
C MET A 441 20.96 -17.01 14.82
N SER A 442 20.05 -17.98 14.76
CA SER A 442 20.41 -19.39 14.57
C SER A 442 19.36 -20.10 13.75
N ALA A 443 19.78 -21.06 12.93
CA ALA A 443 18.88 -21.93 12.21
C ALA A 443 19.23 -23.39 12.50
N THR A 444 18.21 -24.20 12.76
CA THR A 444 18.36 -25.65 12.97
C THR A 444 17.66 -26.37 11.82
N PRO A 445 18.36 -27.23 11.05
CA PRO A 445 17.71 -28.01 10.01
C PRO A 445 16.53 -28.81 10.57
N ASN A 446 15.34 -28.54 10.05
CA ASN A 446 14.12 -29.22 10.42
C ASN A 446 13.62 -30.03 9.22
N LEU A 447 13.85 -31.34 9.30
CA LEU A 447 13.49 -32.31 8.27
C LEU A 447 12.24 -33.12 8.65
N THR A 448 11.47 -32.69 9.67
CA THR A 448 10.32 -33.47 10.14
C THR A 448 9.13 -33.40 9.19
N ARG A 449 9.06 -32.40 8.30
CA ARG A 449 8.21 -32.46 7.10
C ARG A 449 9.04 -32.98 5.93
N PRO A 450 8.48 -33.84 5.04
CA PRO A 450 9.28 -34.41 3.98
C PRO A 450 9.84 -33.29 3.09
N GLN A 451 11.15 -33.31 2.86
CA GLN A 451 11.78 -32.44 1.87
C GLN A 451 11.32 -32.91 0.49
N PHE A 452 10.17 -32.42 0.05
CA PHE A 452 9.76 -32.58 -1.33
C PHE A 452 10.53 -31.53 -2.13
N LEU A 453 11.83 -31.78 -2.28
CA LEU A 453 12.58 -31.26 -3.40
C LEU A 453 12.14 -32.07 -4.61
N ASP A 454 11.84 -31.40 -5.71
CA ASP A 454 11.75 -32.12 -6.98
C ASP A 454 13.11 -32.82 -7.27
N PRO A 455 13.20 -33.72 -8.26
CA PRO A 455 14.46 -34.38 -8.61
C PRO A 455 15.61 -33.41 -9.01
N SER A 456 15.34 -32.11 -9.16
CA SER A 456 16.29 -31.05 -9.50
C SER A 456 16.69 -30.18 -8.29
N GLY A 457 16.10 -30.38 -7.12
CA GLY A 457 16.44 -29.64 -5.90
C GLY A 457 15.62 -28.37 -5.66
N VAL A 458 14.47 -28.19 -6.34
CA VAL A 458 13.58 -27.02 -6.18
C VAL A 458 12.50 -27.30 -5.13
N PRO A 459 12.15 -26.35 -4.25
CA PRO A 459 11.03 -26.50 -3.33
C PRO A 459 9.72 -26.82 -4.07
N ASN A 460 9.05 -27.92 -3.73
CA ASN A 460 7.76 -28.34 -4.31
C ASN A 460 6.55 -27.57 -3.74
N TYR A 461 6.79 -26.44 -3.07
CA TYR A 461 5.80 -25.58 -2.45
C TYR A 461 5.86 -24.19 -3.08
N SER A 462 4.73 -23.74 -3.63
CA SER A 462 4.53 -22.39 -4.17
C SER A 462 3.83 -21.52 -3.15
N SER A 463 4.26 -20.26 -2.98
CA SER A 463 3.52 -19.33 -2.15
C SER A 463 2.18 -18.89 -2.73
N TYR A 464 1.91 -19.23 -4.00
CA TYR A 464 0.61 -18.99 -4.63
C TYR A 464 -0.32 -20.17 -4.40
N TYR A 465 0.07 -21.35 -4.88
CA TYR A 465 -0.80 -22.52 -4.94
C TYR A 465 -0.39 -23.65 -3.99
N GLY A 466 0.48 -23.36 -3.02
CA GLY A 466 0.96 -24.31 -2.02
C GLY A 466 1.60 -25.53 -2.67
N TRP A 467 1.15 -26.71 -2.25
CA TRP A 467 1.64 -27.99 -2.78
C TRP A 467 1.07 -28.35 -4.17
N GLY A 468 0.16 -27.54 -4.71
CA GLY A 468 -0.41 -27.73 -6.04
C GLY A 468 -1.76 -28.43 -6.04
N LEU A 469 -2.16 -28.87 -7.23
CA LEU A 469 -3.47 -29.48 -7.46
C LEU A 469 -3.58 -30.85 -6.80
N VAL A 470 -4.63 -31.10 -6.04
CA VAL A 470 -4.89 -32.41 -5.43
C VAL A 470 -5.10 -33.48 -6.51
N ASP A 471 -4.32 -34.57 -6.43
CA ASP A 471 -4.44 -35.75 -7.30
C ASP A 471 -5.10 -36.91 -6.52
N VAL A 472 -6.36 -37.15 -6.82
CA VAL A 472 -7.24 -38.00 -6.01
C VAL A 472 -6.88 -39.48 -6.16
N ALA A 473 -6.52 -39.89 -7.38
CA ALA A 473 -6.04 -41.24 -7.67
C ALA A 473 -4.78 -41.57 -6.86
N LYS A 474 -3.82 -40.64 -6.77
CA LYS A 474 -2.60 -40.82 -5.96
C LYS A 474 -2.91 -40.82 -4.47
N ALA A 475 -3.71 -39.87 -4.00
CA ALA A 475 -4.04 -39.72 -2.58
C ALA A 475 -4.71 -40.97 -2.02
N VAL A 476 -5.75 -41.49 -2.69
CA VAL A 476 -6.49 -42.67 -2.22
C VAL A 476 -5.67 -43.96 -2.38
N ALA A 477 -4.86 -44.09 -3.43
CA ALA A 477 -3.92 -45.21 -3.55
C ALA A 477 -2.94 -45.23 -2.37
N LEU A 478 -2.35 -44.08 -2.03
CA LEU A 478 -1.41 -43.97 -0.92
C LEU A 478 -2.07 -44.18 0.45
N ALA A 479 -3.31 -43.71 0.64
CA ALA A 479 -4.12 -43.97 1.83
C ALA A 479 -4.30 -45.47 2.13
N THR A 480 -4.33 -46.30 1.09
CA THR A 480 -4.40 -47.77 1.19
C THR A 480 -3.04 -48.46 1.26
N GLY A 481 -1.94 -47.69 1.35
CA GLY A 481 -0.56 -48.19 1.41
C GLY A 481 0.03 -48.58 0.05
N GLN A 482 -0.60 -48.19 -1.06
CA GLN A 482 -0.07 -48.44 -2.40
C GLN A 482 0.91 -47.34 -2.80
N THR A 483 1.99 -47.72 -3.47
CA THR A 483 3.01 -46.78 -3.98
C THR A 483 2.85 -46.50 -5.47
N ILE A 484 1.89 -47.15 -6.13
CA ILE A 484 1.57 -46.97 -7.55
C ILE A 484 0.17 -46.34 -7.60
N PRO A 485 -0.02 -45.21 -8.30
CA PRO A 485 -1.33 -44.59 -8.47
C PRO A 485 -2.30 -45.53 -9.18
N TYR A 486 -3.60 -45.30 -9.01
CA TYR A 486 -4.58 -46.03 -9.82
C TYR A 486 -4.41 -45.74 -11.31
N PRO A 487 -4.62 -46.73 -12.19
CA PRO A 487 -4.45 -46.52 -13.63
C PRO A 487 -5.47 -45.51 -14.15
N ASP A 488 -4.99 -44.58 -14.99
CA ASP A 488 -5.83 -43.63 -15.73
C ASP A 488 -6.99 -44.35 -16.42
N ILE A 489 -8.17 -43.76 -16.35
CA ILE A 489 -9.35 -44.23 -17.07
C ILE A 489 -9.76 -43.22 -18.13
N ASN A 490 -10.79 -43.57 -18.92
CA ASN A 490 -11.33 -42.58 -19.84
C ASN A 490 -12.06 -41.50 -19.03
N ASP A 491 -11.71 -40.24 -19.32
CA ASP A 491 -12.42 -39.06 -18.84
C ASP A 491 -13.94 -39.26 -18.89
N LEU A 492 -14.61 -38.81 -17.83
CA LEU A 492 -16.04 -38.63 -17.85
C LEU A 492 -16.38 -37.64 -18.94
N THR A 493 -17.26 -38.05 -19.86
CA THR A 493 -17.73 -37.18 -20.94
C THR A 493 -19.24 -37.23 -20.96
N SER A 494 -19.83 -36.06 -21.17
CA SER A 494 -21.25 -35.95 -21.35
C SER A 494 -21.64 -36.16 -22.80
N THR A 495 -22.68 -36.97 -23.04
CA THR A 495 -23.26 -37.12 -24.39
C THR A 495 -24.33 -36.05 -24.61
N PRO A 496 -24.19 -35.16 -25.61
CA PRO A 496 -25.23 -34.19 -25.93
C PRO A 496 -26.53 -34.89 -26.35
N SER A 497 -27.65 -34.57 -25.69
CA SER A 497 -28.98 -35.06 -26.07
C SER A 497 -29.67 -34.04 -26.99
N GLY A 498 -29.46 -34.16 -28.31
CA GLY A 498 -30.08 -33.29 -29.30
C GLY A 498 -29.48 -31.87 -29.33
N ASN A 499 -30.35 -30.83 -29.34
CA ASN A 499 -29.95 -29.41 -29.36
C ASN A 499 -29.83 -28.79 -27.95
N ILE A 500 -29.84 -29.60 -26.89
CA ILE A 500 -29.74 -29.12 -25.52
C ILE A 500 -28.25 -28.97 -25.18
N PRO A 501 -27.78 -27.76 -24.81
CA PRO A 501 -26.42 -27.58 -24.31
C PRO A 501 -26.21 -28.45 -23.07
N THR A 502 -25.04 -29.05 -23.04
CA THR A 502 -24.60 -30.00 -22.04
C THR A 502 -23.90 -29.22 -20.92
N TYR A 503 -24.45 -29.23 -19.70
CA TYR A 503 -23.82 -28.61 -18.53
C TYR A 503 -23.63 -29.69 -17.45
N ASP A 504 -22.37 -29.96 -17.11
CA ASP A 504 -21.92 -30.96 -16.12
C ASP A 504 -20.67 -30.43 -15.40
N ASN A 505 -20.23 -31.13 -14.33
CA ASN A 505 -19.00 -30.83 -13.60
C ASN A 505 -17.87 -31.83 -13.89
N PHE A 506 -17.95 -32.58 -14.98
CA PHE A 506 -17.02 -33.69 -15.23
C PHE A 506 -15.60 -33.21 -15.53
N ALA A 507 -15.45 -32.04 -16.15
CA ALA A 507 -14.13 -31.44 -16.39
C ALA A 507 -13.33 -31.26 -15.09
N ASP A 508 -13.96 -30.74 -14.04
CA ASP A 508 -13.33 -30.55 -12.73
C ASP A 508 -12.94 -31.89 -12.10
N LEU A 509 -13.83 -32.89 -12.15
CA LEU A 509 -13.60 -34.24 -11.62
C LEU A 509 -12.46 -34.95 -12.35
N ASN A 510 -12.39 -34.81 -13.67
CA ASN A 510 -11.34 -35.40 -14.51
C ASN A 510 -9.97 -34.75 -14.22
N VAL A 511 -9.91 -33.42 -14.08
CA VAL A 511 -8.67 -32.69 -13.76
C VAL A 511 -8.05 -33.17 -12.43
N MET A 512 -8.88 -33.65 -11.50
CA MET A 512 -8.45 -34.18 -10.20
C MET A 512 -8.22 -35.71 -10.18
N ASN A 513 -8.46 -36.44 -11.28
CA ASN A 513 -8.42 -37.91 -11.34
C ASN A 513 -9.38 -38.60 -10.34
N VAL A 514 -10.58 -38.04 -10.15
CA VAL A 514 -11.64 -38.66 -9.31
C VAL A 514 -12.17 -39.98 -9.93
N PRO A 515 -12.43 -40.08 -11.25
CA PRO A 515 -13.05 -41.27 -11.84
C PRO A 515 -12.24 -42.56 -11.63
N GLU A 516 -10.91 -42.46 -11.59
CA GLU A 516 -9.98 -43.56 -11.32
C GLU A 516 -10.27 -44.24 -9.97
N VAL A 517 -10.63 -43.44 -8.96
CA VAL A 517 -10.96 -43.89 -7.61
C VAL A 517 -12.34 -44.53 -7.56
N TRP A 518 -13.33 -43.95 -8.25
CA TRP A 518 -14.66 -44.56 -8.38
C TRP A 518 -14.60 -45.93 -9.05
N ASN A 519 -13.69 -46.12 -10.03
CA ASN A 519 -13.47 -47.41 -10.66
C ASN A 519 -12.87 -48.47 -9.71
N GLN A 520 -12.31 -48.06 -8.56
CA GLN A 520 -11.91 -48.97 -7.48
C GLN A 520 -13.06 -49.29 -6.51
N GLY A 521 -14.20 -48.60 -6.64
CA GLY A 521 -15.38 -48.79 -5.80
C GLY A 521 -15.44 -47.90 -4.56
N TYR A 522 -14.52 -46.94 -4.41
CA TYR A 522 -14.61 -45.93 -3.35
C TYR A 522 -15.51 -44.78 -3.81
N THR A 523 -16.49 -44.43 -3.00
CA THR A 523 -17.58 -43.49 -3.31
C THR A 523 -17.91 -42.54 -2.16
N GLY A 524 -17.22 -42.67 -1.02
CA GLY A 524 -17.44 -41.93 0.22
C GLY A 524 -18.38 -42.63 1.20
N GLU A 525 -18.80 -43.86 0.92
CA GLU A 525 -19.82 -44.56 1.70
C GLU A 525 -19.41 -44.70 3.18
N GLY A 526 -20.32 -44.36 4.08
CA GLY A 526 -20.10 -44.47 5.53
C GLY A 526 -19.27 -43.36 6.16
N VAL A 527 -18.87 -42.34 5.40
CA VAL A 527 -18.18 -41.15 5.92
C VAL A 527 -19.16 -39.99 6.07
N ILE A 528 -19.14 -39.34 7.25
CA ILE A 528 -19.93 -38.15 7.53
C ILE A 528 -19.06 -36.90 7.32
N VAL A 529 -19.51 -36.02 6.44
CA VAL A 529 -18.89 -34.72 6.13
C VAL A 529 -19.82 -33.61 6.62
N ALA A 530 -19.38 -32.84 7.62
CA ALA A 530 -20.14 -31.68 8.08
C ALA A 530 -19.89 -30.46 7.17
N VAL A 531 -20.96 -29.76 6.81
CA VAL A 531 -20.91 -28.55 6.00
C VAL A 531 -21.32 -27.38 6.89
N LEU A 532 -20.34 -26.59 7.33
CA LEU A 532 -20.53 -25.42 8.18
C LEU A 532 -20.68 -24.20 7.29
N ASP A 533 -21.92 -23.83 7.01
CA ASP A 533 -22.25 -22.85 5.97
C ASP A 533 -23.61 -22.17 6.23
N THR A 534 -24.24 -21.59 5.21
CA THR A 534 -25.52 -20.85 5.28
C THR A 534 -26.74 -21.75 5.47
N GLY A 535 -26.54 -23.07 5.53
CA GLY A 535 -27.55 -24.13 5.58
C GLY A 535 -27.57 -24.96 4.29
N VAL A 536 -28.27 -26.10 4.32
CA VAL A 536 -28.37 -27.04 3.18
C VAL A 536 -29.82 -27.37 2.89
N ASP A 537 -30.26 -27.31 1.63
CA ASP A 537 -31.59 -27.72 1.23
C ASP A 537 -31.76 -29.24 1.41
N LEU A 538 -32.32 -29.61 2.57
CA LEU A 538 -32.54 -30.99 3.00
C LEU A 538 -33.46 -31.79 2.05
N LYS A 539 -34.18 -31.10 1.15
CA LYS A 539 -35.16 -31.69 0.24
C LYS A 539 -34.68 -31.68 -1.22
N HIS A 540 -33.48 -31.18 -1.47
CA HIS A 540 -32.91 -31.21 -2.81
C HIS A 540 -32.82 -32.68 -3.25
N PHE A 541 -33.45 -33.04 -4.36
CA PHE A 541 -33.57 -34.46 -4.77
C PHE A 541 -32.22 -35.17 -4.95
N ASP A 542 -31.17 -34.39 -5.21
CA ASP A 542 -29.81 -34.86 -5.46
C ASP A 542 -28.95 -34.96 -4.19
N LEU A 543 -29.48 -34.48 -3.06
CA LEU A 543 -28.83 -34.50 -1.75
C LEU A 543 -29.63 -35.25 -0.69
N ALA A 544 -30.96 -35.32 -0.82
CA ALA A 544 -31.87 -35.79 0.22
C ALA A 544 -31.52 -37.19 0.76
N ASP A 545 -31.06 -38.10 -0.10
CA ASP A 545 -30.66 -39.45 0.30
C ASP A 545 -29.29 -39.48 1.01
N ASN A 546 -28.48 -38.43 0.81
CA ASN A 546 -27.16 -38.25 1.42
C ASN A 546 -27.19 -37.32 2.65
N ILE A 547 -28.34 -36.74 3.03
CA ILE A 547 -28.42 -35.96 4.27
C ILE A 547 -28.27 -36.90 5.47
N TRP A 548 -27.31 -36.58 6.33
CA TRP A 548 -27.06 -37.25 7.60
C TRP A 548 -28.30 -37.16 8.49
N MET A 549 -28.52 -38.24 9.25
CA MET A 549 -29.63 -38.36 10.17
C MET A 549 -29.12 -38.75 11.54
N ASN A 550 -29.34 -37.86 12.51
CA ASN A 550 -29.14 -38.13 13.92
C ASN A 550 -30.15 -39.19 14.37
N SER A 551 -29.70 -40.43 14.48
CA SER A 551 -30.59 -41.58 14.70
C SER A 551 -31.30 -41.56 16.07
N PRO A 552 -30.64 -41.18 17.19
CA PRO A 552 -31.31 -40.91 18.47
C PRO A 552 -32.49 -39.95 18.36
N GLU A 553 -32.27 -38.76 17.79
CA GLU A 553 -33.31 -37.73 17.63
C GLU A 553 -34.41 -38.14 16.63
N ALA A 554 -34.03 -38.74 15.50
CA ALA A 554 -35.00 -39.19 14.48
C ALA A 554 -35.97 -40.25 14.99
N ASN A 555 -35.55 -41.05 15.99
CA ASN A 555 -36.37 -42.06 16.65
C ASN A 555 -36.87 -41.61 18.04
N GLY A 556 -36.59 -40.37 18.41
CA GLY A 556 -36.80 -39.75 19.70
C GLY A 556 -38.21 -39.22 19.94
N GLN A 557 -38.36 -38.42 20.98
CA GLN A 557 -39.58 -37.71 21.33
C GLN A 557 -39.49 -36.24 20.90
N PRO A 558 -40.46 -35.73 20.11
CA PRO A 558 -40.45 -34.34 19.69
C PRO A 558 -40.34 -33.36 20.87
N GLY A 559 -39.40 -32.43 20.79
CA GLY A 559 -39.11 -31.40 21.78
C GLY A 559 -38.22 -31.86 22.93
N ILE A 560 -37.57 -33.02 22.80
CA ILE A 560 -36.62 -33.57 23.79
C ILE A 560 -35.27 -33.77 23.09
N ASP A 561 -34.18 -33.43 23.79
CA ASP A 561 -32.83 -33.85 23.42
C ASP A 561 -32.64 -35.28 23.96
N ASP A 562 -32.86 -36.27 23.11
CA ASP A 562 -32.92 -37.69 23.45
C ASP A 562 -31.53 -38.29 23.68
N GLU A 563 -30.48 -37.69 23.14
CA GLU A 563 -29.09 -38.10 23.35
C GLU A 563 -28.31 -37.27 24.39
N ASN A 564 -28.94 -36.21 24.92
CA ASN A 564 -28.34 -35.23 25.83
C ASN A 564 -27.07 -34.59 25.26
N ASN A 565 -27.06 -34.29 23.96
CA ASN A 565 -25.95 -33.61 23.29
C ASN A 565 -26.02 -32.06 23.45
N GLY A 566 -27.13 -31.55 24.01
CA GLY A 566 -27.40 -30.13 24.21
C GLY A 566 -28.34 -29.50 23.15
N TYR A 567 -28.75 -30.27 22.15
CA TYR A 567 -29.50 -29.81 20.98
C TYR A 567 -30.81 -30.60 20.89
N ILE A 568 -31.93 -29.88 20.86
CA ILE A 568 -33.26 -30.51 20.83
C ILE A 568 -33.64 -30.79 19.39
N ASP A 569 -34.04 -32.02 19.07
CA ASP A 569 -34.57 -32.46 17.77
C ASP A 569 -33.62 -32.21 16.58
N ASP A 570 -32.28 -32.19 16.75
CA ASP A 570 -31.28 -31.93 15.69
C ASP A 570 -31.12 -33.10 14.70
N ILE A 571 -32.25 -33.56 14.16
CA ILE A 571 -32.40 -34.76 13.32
C ILE A 571 -31.49 -34.74 12.09
N ASN A 572 -31.25 -33.58 11.48
CA ASN A 572 -30.45 -33.44 10.27
C ASN A 572 -29.30 -32.43 10.43
N GLY A 573 -28.88 -32.17 11.67
CA GLY A 573 -27.95 -31.10 11.99
C GLY A 573 -28.61 -29.94 12.73
N TYR A 574 -27.86 -28.85 12.92
CA TYR A 574 -28.27 -27.75 13.78
C TYR A 574 -28.00 -26.36 13.17
N ASP A 575 -28.88 -25.40 13.47
CA ASP A 575 -28.76 -23.99 13.11
C ASP A 575 -28.31 -23.15 14.31
N PHE A 576 -27.03 -22.76 14.31
CA PHE A 576 -26.43 -21.90 15.34
C PHE A 576 -26.81 -20.42 15.18
N VAL A 577 -27.30 -20.01 14.01
CA VAL A 577 -27.80 -18.64 13.76
C VAL A 577 -29.20 -18.48 14.36
N GLY A 578 -30.09 -19.42 14.04
CA GLY A 578 -31.46 -19.48 14.55
C GLY A 578 -31.57 -20.03 15.98
N LYS A 579 -30.57 -20.79 16.41
CA LYS A 579 -30.55 -21.61 17.65
C LYS A 579 -31.69 -22.62 17.67
N ASP A 580 -31.84 -23.35 16.57
CA ASP A 580 -32.86 -24.37 16.39
C ASP A 580 -32.36 -25.56 15.53
N ALA A 581 -33.18 -26.60 15.42
CA ALA A 581 -32.87 -27.82 14.69
C ALA A 581 -33.17 -27.76 13.17
N TYR A 582 -33.25 -26.56 12.59
CA TYR A 582 -33.54 -26.38 11.17
C TYR A 582 -32.35 -25.77 10.44
N PRO A 583 -31.30 -26.55 10.11
CA PRO A 583 -30.12 -26.10 9.35
C PRO A 583 -30.44 -25.90 7.85
N TYR A 584 -31.62 -25.36 7.56
CA TYR A 584 -32.10 -25.04 6.23
C TYR A 584 -31.56 -23.66 5.80
N PRO A 585 -31.31 -23.42 4.50
CA PRO A 585 -30.79 -22.15 4.05
C PRO A 585 -31.68 -20.97 4.46
N GLY A 586 -31.05 -19.87 4.86
CA GLY A 586 -31.77 -18.64 5.22
C GLY A 586 -32.50 -18.02 4.02
N PHE A 587 -33.65 -17.39 4.26
CA PHE A 587 -34.37 -16.65 3.22
C PHE A 587 -33.88 -15.20 3.14
N GLN A 588 -33.36 -14.78 1.99
CA GLN A 588 -32.93 -13.42 1.68
C GLN A 588 -33.89 -12.75 0.68
N GLN A 589 -33.70 -11.44 0.41
CA GLN A 589 -34.60 -10.64 -0.45
C GLN A 589 -34.81 -11.23 -1.85
N ASN A 590 -33.84 -12.00 -2.37
CA ASN A 590 -33.86 -12.58 -3.71
C ASN A 590 -34.07 -14.11 -3.73
N GLY A 591 -34.41 -14.73 -2.60
CA GLY A 591 -34.60 -16.18 -2.48
C GLY A 591 -33.82 -16.78 -1.31
N TYR A 592 -33.79 -18.12 -1.26
CA TYR A 592 -32.96 -18.82 -0.29
C TYR A 592 -31.48 -18.64 -0.61
N ASP A 593 -30.65 -18.55 0.43
CA ASP A 593 -29.20 -18.58 0.32
C ASP A 593 -28.76 -19.88 -0.35
N SER A 594 -28.03 -19.79 -1.46
CA SER A 594 -27.67 -20.95 -2.28
C SER A 594 -26.32 -21.56 -1.93
N HIS A 595 -25.52 -20.89 -1.10
CA HIS A 595 -24.10 -21.19 -0.92
C HIS A 595 -23.86 -22.56 -0.27
N GLY A 596 -24.40 -22.84 0.92
CA GLY A 596 -24.17 -24.11 1.61
C GLY A 596 -24.73 -25.33 0.87
N THR A 597 -25.81 -25.15 0.11
CA THR A 597 -26.36 -26.22 -0.74
C THR A 597 -25.45 -26.51 -1.93
N HIS A 598 -24.79 -25.48 -2.49
CA HIS A 598 -23.81 -25.62 -3.57
C HIS A 598 -22.57 -26.38 -3.10
N VAL A 599 -22.05 -26.00 -1.93
CA VAL A 599 -20.93 -26.68 -1.26
C VAL A 599 -21.26 -28.15 -0.99
N ALA A 600 -22.45 -28.45 -0.45
CA ALA A 600 -22.88 -29.82 -0.19
C ALA A 600 -22.96 -30.69 -1.47
N GLY A 601 -23.45 -30.12 -2.57
CA GLY A 601 -23.51 -30.80 -3.87
C GLY A 601 -22.15 -31.16 -4.44
N THR A 602 -21.16 -30.29 -4.30
CA THR A 602 -19.79 -30.57 -4.78
C THR A 602 -19.16 -31.74 -4.02
N ILE A 603 -19.50 -31.89 -2.73
CA ILE A 603 -19.05 -33.02 -1.91
C ILE A 603 -19.81 -34.29 -2.29
N ALA A 604 -21.14 -34.28 -2.24
CA ALA A 604 -21.95 -35.49 -2.26
C ALA A 604 -23.30 -35.36 -2.99
N ALA A 605 -23.40 -34.60 -4.09
CA ALA A 605 -24.51 -34.79 -5.03
C ALA A 605 -24.51 -36.24 -5.54
N ALA A 606 -25.69 -36.87 -5.59
CA ALA A 606 -25.82 -38.27 -5.97
C ALA A 606 -25.29 -38.54 -7.39
N ALA A 607 -24.85 -39.77 -7.65
CA ALA A 607 -24.35 -40.15 -8.96
C ALA A 607 -25.49 -40.23 -9.99
N ASN A 608 -25.60 -39.22 -10.85
CA ASN A 608 -26.69 -39.07 -11.84
C ASN A 608 -26.39 -39.72 -13.21
N GLY A 609 -25.33 -40.52 -13.32
CA GLY A 609 -24.88 -41.17 -14.56
C GLY A 609 -23.98 -40.29 -15.43
N ASP A 610 -23.69 -40.74 -16.67
CA ASP A 610 -22.74 -40.15 -17.64
C ASP A 610 -23.40 -39.31 -18.76
N SER A 611 -24.73 -39.29 -18.81
CA SER A 611 -25.42 -38.23 -19.56
C SER A 611 -25.24 -36.91 -18.82
N ALA A 612 -25.40 -35.76 -19.46
CA ALA A 612 -25.50 -34.48 -18.75
C ALA A 612 -26.94 -33.98 -18.65
N TYR A 613 -27.86 -34.74 -19.23
CA TYR A 613 -29.27 -34.44 -19.18
C TYR A 613 -30.09 -35.73 -19.17
N SER A 614 -30.40 -36.24 -17.98
CA SER A 614 -31.27 -37.40 -17.81
C SER A 614 -32.61 -36.99 -17.19
N ASN A 615 -33.72 -37.52 -17.68
CA ASN A 615 -35.07 -37.28 -17.13
C ASN A 615 -35.49 -35.80 -16.95
N GLY A 616 -34.94 -34.89 -17.75
CA GLY A 616 -35.27 -33.46 -17.67
C GLY A 616 -34.42 -32.64 -16.70
N ARG A 617 -33.28 -33.17 -16.23
CA ARG A 617 -32.45 -32.58 -15.16
C ARG A 617 -30.96 -32.58 -15.53
N TRP A 618 -30.23 -31.61 -14.98
CA TRP A 618 -28.77 -31.50 -15.10
C TRP A 618 -28.08 -32.60 -14.28
N ASN A 619 -26.94 -33.11 -14.75
CA ASN A 619 -26.19 -34.12 -14.01
C ASN A 619 -24.94 -33.48 -13.40
N VAL A 620 -24.94 -33.36 -12.07
CA VAL A 620 -23.76 -33.10 -11.25
C VAL A 620 -23.49 -34.37 -10.46
N ASN A 621 -22.22 -34.72 -10.28
CA ASN A 621 -21.80 -35.76 -9.35
C ASN A 621 -20.89 -35.13 -8.29
N GLY A 622 -21.19 -35.36 -7.01
CA GLY A 622 -20.26 -35.02 -5.94
C GLY A 622 -19.03 -35.91 -5.99
N VAL A 623 -17.89 -35.42 -5.50
CA VAL A 623 -16.63 -36.19 -5.43
C VAL A 623 -16.82 -37.50 -4.66
N ALA A 624 -17.54 -37.44 -3.55
CA ALA A 624 -17.87 -38.54 -2.66
C ALA A 624 -19.40 -38.71 -2.63
N PHE A 625 -19.98 -39.10 -3.78
CA PHE A 625 -21.42 -39.13 -4.01
C PHE A 625 -22.25 -40.08 -3.11
N ASN A 626 -21.62 -40.91 -2.27
CA ASN A 626 -22.28 -41.73 -1.24
C ASN A 626 -21.90 -41.31 0.20
N ALA A 627 -21.16 -40.22 0.38
CA ALA A 627 -20.90 -39.65 1.70
C ALA A 627 -22.17 -39.01 2.28
N GLN A 628 -22.27 -38.99 3.61
CA GLN A 628 -23.36 -38.33 4.31
C GLN A 628 -23.00 -36.88 4.62
N ILE A 629 -23.87 -35.94 4.28
CA ILE A 629 -23.72 -34.52 4.60
C ILE A 629 -24.38 -34.23 5.94
N MET A 630 -23.65 -33.65 6.89
CA MET A 630 -24.21 -33.08 8.12
C MET A 630 -24.31 -31.54 7.98
N PRO A 631 -25.50 -31.00 7.66
CA PRO A 631 -25.74 -29.56 7.62
C PRO A 631 -25.52 -28.89 8.99
N VAL A 632 -24.62 -27.91 9.07
CA VAL A 632 -24.46 -27.08 10.26
C VAL A 632 -24.53 -25.64 9.83
N ARG A 633 -25.59 -24.93 10.23
CA ARG A 633 -25.79 -23.55 9.81
C ARG A 633 -25.10 -22.59 10.77
N VAL A 634 -24.15 -21.82 10.26
CA VAL A 634 -23.35 -20.83 11.01
C VAL A 634 -23.53 -19.42 10.44
N SER A 635 -23.18 -18.38 11.20
CA SER A 635 -23.25 -17.01 10.69
C SER A 635 -22.23 -16.84 9.56
N SER A 636 -22.60 -16.10 8.51
CA SER A 636 -21.68 -15.65 7.45
C SER A 636 -21.38 -14.14 7.54
N THR A 637 -21.84 -13.50 8.63
CA THR A 637 -21.62 -12.07 8.89
C THR A 637 -20.71 -11.90 10.10
N SER A 638 -19.87 -10.86 10.12
CA SER A 638 -18.92 -10.58 11.20
C SER A 638 -19.57 -10.58 12.60
N LYS A 639 -20.85 -10.23 12.69
CA LYS A 639 -21.61 -10.36 13.93
C LYS A 639 -21.93 -11.83 14.25
N GLY A 640 -21.23 -12.37 15.24
CA GLY A 640 -21.46 -13.73 15.76
C GLY A 640 -20.81 -14.85 14.95
N TYR A 641 -19.98 -14.53 13.95
CA TYR A 641 -19.22 -15.49 13.15
C TYR A 641 -18.38 -16.42 14.04
N ASN A 642 -17.47 -15.85 14.83
CA ASN A 642 -16.52 -16.61 15.65
C ASN A 642 -17.21 -17.56 16.65
N GLU A 643 -18.28 -17.09 17.29
CA GLU A 643 -19.07 -17.91 18.25
C GLU A 643 -19.75 -19.08 17.53
N THR A 644 -20.57 -18.78 16.51
CA THR A 644 -21.36 -19.81 15.82
C THR A 644 -20.48 -20.81 15.07
N LEU A 645 -19.35 -20.38 14.49
CA LEU A 645 -18.42 -21.28 13.82
C LEU A 645 -17.73 -22.21 14.81
N ALA A 646 -17.23 -21.68 15.93
CA ALA A 646 -16.55 -22.50 16.95
C ALA A 646 -17.52 -23.50 17.61
N GLU A 647 -18.78 -23.13 17.84
CA GLU A 647 -19.82 -24.05 18.31
C GLU A 647 -20.16 -25.10 17.25
N GLY A 648 -20.32 -24.70 15.98
CA GLY A 648 -20.58 -25.61 14.86
C GLY A 648 -19.47 -26.64 14.66
N ILE A 649 -18.20 -26.26 14.79
CA ILE A 649 -17.07 -27.21 14.72
C ILE A 649 -17.18 -28.25 15.82
N ARG A 650 -17.42 -27.82 17.08
CA ARG A 650 -17.55 -28.77 18.21
C ARG A 650 -18.75 -29.69 18.03
N TYR A 651 -19.88 -29.16 17.60
CA TYR A 651 -21.07 -29.94 17.29
C TYR A 651 -20.80 -31.01 16.24
N ALA A 652 -20.17 -30.66 15.12
CA ALA A 652 -19.85 -31.60 14.06
C ALA A 652 -18.93 -32.73 14.55
N VAL A 653 -17.89 -32.38 15.31
CA VAL A 653 -16.95 -33.35 15.90
C VAL A 653 -17.67 -34.30 16.85
N ASP A 654 -18.47 -33.76 17.77
CA ASP A 654 -19.11 -34.53 18.83
C ASP A 654 -20.25 -35.42 18.30
N ASN A 655 -20.86 -35.04 17.16
CA ASN A 655 -21.87 -35.83 16.44
C ASN A 655 -21.29 -36.78 15.37
N GLY A 656 -19.97 -36.97 15.36
CA GLY A 656 -19.33 -38.05 14.61
C GLY A 656 -18.95 -37.72 13.16
N ALA A 657 -18.93 -36.43 12.77
CA ALA A 657 -18.30 -36.03 11.52
C ALA A 657 -16.83 -36.45 11.49
N LYS A 658 -16.35 -36.86 10.32
CA LYS A 658 -14.92 -37.17 10.08
C LYS A 658 -14.21 -36.12 9.24
N VAL A 659 -14.99 -35.36 8.48
CA VAL A 659 -14.52 -34.22 7.70
C VAL A 659 -15.43 -33.05 8.00
N ILE A 660 -14.86 -31.86 8.14
CA ILE A 660 -15.57 -30.60 8.32
C ILE A 660 -15.16 -29.67 7.18
N ASN A 661 -16.13 -29.24 6.37
CA ASN A 661 -15.93 -28.24 5.34
C ASN A 661 -16.40 -26.87 5.84
N ILE A 662 -15.53 -25.87 5.77
CA ILE A 662 -15.82 -24.46 6.08
C ILE A 662 -15.53 -23.63 4.84
N SER A 663 -16.58 -23.16 4.15
CA SER A 663 -16.46 -22.35 2.93
C SER A 663 -16.73 -20.85 3.20
N SER A 664 -16.34 -20.37 4.39
CA SER A 664 -16.52 -18.99 4.85
C SER A 664 -15.25 -18.48 5.56
N GLY A 665 -15.09 -17.16 5.64
CA GLY A 665 -13.99 -16.50 6.36
C GLY A 665 -14.38 -15.10 6.84
N GLU A 666 -13.56 -14.52 7.72
CA GLU A 666 -13.77 -13.15 8.20
C GLU A 666 -13.17 -12.14 7.20
N HIS A 667 -13.99 -11.22 6.70
CA HIS A 667 -13.54 -10.13 5.84
C HIS A 667 -13.24 -8.90 6.71
N SER A 668 -11.96 -8.59 6.96
CA SER A 668 -11.56 -7.32 7.57
C SER A 668 -11.56 -6.22 6.49
N PRO A 669 -12.36 -5.15 6.62
CA PRO A 669 -12.31 -4.01 5.72
C PRO A 669 -11.04 -3.15 5.91
N ASP A 670 -10.27 -3.35 6.98
CA ASP A 670 -8.94 -2.76 7.15
C ASP A 670 -7.90 -3.74 6.62
N SER A 671 -7.42 -3.46 5.40
CA SER A 671 -6.44 -4.23 4.62
C SER A 671 -5.00 -4.11 5.11
N GLN A 672 -4.79 -3.88 6.40
CA GLN A 672 -3.49 -4.04 7.04
C GLN A 672 -3.60 -5.20 8.00
N GLN A 673 -3.23 -6.39 7.50
CA GLN A 673 -2.71 -7.59 8.19
C GLN A 673 -2.90 -7.76 9.71
N GLN A 674 -3.97 -7.25 10.33
CA GLN A 674 -4.14 -7.38 11.77
C GLN A 674 -4.51 -8.83 12.02
N VAL A 675 -3.58 -9.52 12.68
CA VAL A 675 -3.79 -10.82 13.28
C VAL A 675 -4.90 -10.64 14.32
N VAL A 676 -6.15 -10.74 13.89
CA VAL A 676 -7.29 -10.80 14.80
C VAL A 676 -7.19 -12.17 15.47
N SER A 677 -6.81 -12.18 16.75
CA SER A 677 -6.77 -13.41 17.54
C SER A 677 -8.17 -14.04 17.56
N GLN A 678 -8.32 -15.26 17.05
CA GLN A 678 -9.57 -16.05 17.07
C GLN A 678 -9.44 -17.27 18.02
N PRO A 679 -9.29 -17.06 19.34
CA PRO A 679 -8.98 -18.13 20.28
C PRO A 679 -10.08 -19.19 20.38
N GLU A 680 -11.36 -18.83 20.23
CA GLU A 680 -12.48 -19.78 20.30
C GLU A 680 -12.48 -20.76 19.13
N ILE A 681 -12.18 -20.27 17.92
CA ILE A 681 -12.08 -21.09 16.71
C ILE A 681 -10.85 -21.98 16.81
N LYS A 682 -9.69 -21.43 17.19
CA LYS A 682 -8.46 -22.22 17.38
C LYS A 682 -8.69 -23.39 18.34
N ALA A 683 -9.31 -23.14 19.49
CA ALA A 683 -9.63 -24.19 20.45
C ALA A 683 -10.63 -25.24 19.90
N ALA A 684 -11.54 -24.86 19.01
CA ALA A 684 -12.45 -25.80 18.35
C ALA A 684 -11.72 -26.66 17.30
N LEU A 685 -10.79 -26.08 16.55
CA LEU A 685 -9.94 -26.83 15.61
C LEU A 685 -8.99 -27.80 16.34
N GLU A 686 -8.41 -27.38 17.48
CA GLU A 686 -7.63 -28.26 18.35
C GLU A 686 -8.47 -29.44 18.86
N HIS A 687 -9.74 -29.20 19.22
CA HIS A 687 -10.69 -30.27 19.59
C HIS A 687 -10.95 -31.23 18.42
N ALA A 688 -11.15 -30.71 17.21
CA ALA A 688 -11.31 -31.54 16.01
C ALA A 688 -10.08 -32.43 15.77
N LYS A 689 -8.87 -31.85 15.82
CA LYS A 689 -7.62 -32.61 15.67
C LYS A 689 -7.45 -33.69 16.73
N GLN A 690 -7.76 -33.38 18.00
CA GLN A 690 -7.72 -34.36 19.10
C GLN A 690 -8.69 -35.54 18.93
N LYS A 691 -9.72 -35.39 18.08
CA LYS A 691 -10.74 -36.40 17.80
C LYS A 691 -10.57 -37.07 16.44
N ASP A 692 -9.44 -36.83 15.77
CA ASP A 692 -9.15 -37.30 14.41
C ASP A 692 -10.24 -36.87 13.41
N VAL A 693 -10.66 -35.60 13.48
CA VAL A 693 -11.59 -34.98 12.54
C VAL A 693 -10.84 -33.95 11.70
N THR A 694 -10.81 -34.16 10.38
CA THR A 694 -10.08 -33.29 9.46
C THR A 694 -10.91 -32.07 9.08
N VAL A 695 -10.35 -30.87 9.21
CA VAL A 695 -11.02 -29.62 8.85
C VAL A 695 -10.43 -29.05 7.55
N VAL A 696 -11.29 -28.70 6.61
CA VAL A 696 -10.95 -28.13 5.30
C VAL A 696 -11.61 -26.75 5.19
N ILE A 697 -10.81 -25.74 4.85
CA ILE A 697 -11.23 -24.34 4.85
C ILE A 697 -10.86 -23.68 3.51
N SER A 698 -11.76 -22.86 2.98
CA SER A 698 -11.49 -22.04 1.79
C SER A 698 -10.49 -20.92 2.09
N ALA A 699 -9.50 -20.71 1.21
CA ALA A 699 -8.40 -19.77 1.44
C ALA A 699 -8.79 -18.28 1.49
N GLY A 700 -9.94 -17.92 0.89
CA GLY A 700 -10.40 -16.55 0.71
C GLY A 700 -10.31 -16.06 -0.74
N ASN A 701 -11.03 -14.98 -1.05
CA ASN A 701 -11.25 -14.46 -2.40
C ASN A 701 -10.89 -12.98 -2.55
N GLU A 702 -10.10 -12.44 -1.63
CA GLU A 702 -9.86 -11.01 -1.47
C GLU A 702 -8.96 -10.43 -2.56
N ARG A 703 -8.17 -11.26 -3.25
CA ARG A 703 -7.23 -10.80 -4.27
C ARG A 703 -7.89 -10.05 -5.43
N SER A 704 -9.19 -10.26 -5.69
CA SER A 704 -9.93 -9.49 -6.71
C SER A 704 -10.41 -8.11 -6.24
N ASN A 705 -10.39 -7.83 -4.93
CA ASN A 705 -10.92 -6.60 -4.34
C ASN A 705 -9.83 -5.58 -3.99
N PHE A 706 -8.57 -5.98 -4.02
CA PHE A 706 -7.41 -5.14 -3.73
C PHE A 706 -6.53 -5.04 -4.98
N ALA A 707 -5.71 -3.98 -5.08
CA ALA A 707 -4.65 -3.93 -6.08
C ALA A 707 -3.81 -5.22 -5.97
N GLU A 708 -3.46 -5.82 -7.12
CA GLU A 708 -2.65 -7.04 -7.15
C GLU A 708 -1.41 -6.87 -6.25
N GLY A 709 -1.25 -7.73 -5.24
CA GLY A 709 -0.08 -7.73 -4.35
C GLY A 709 -0.36 -7.49 -2.86
N LEU A 710 -1.54 -7.04 -2.45
CA LEU A 710 -1.84 -6.78 -1.02
C LEU A 710 -2.28 -8.02 -0.21
N VAL A 711 -2.80 -9.07 -0.85
CA VAL A 711 -3.23 -10.32 -0.17
C VAL A 711 -2.37 -11.49 -0.61
N THR A 712 -1.69 -12.11 0.34
CA THR A 712 -0.44 -12.86 0.08
C THR A 712 -0.39 -14.19 0.84
N PHE A 713 -1.39 -14.43 1.68
CA PHE A 713 -1.62 -15.64 2.47
C PHE A 713 -3.15 -15.83 2.68
N PRO A 714 -3.60 -17.00 3.17
CA PRO A 714 -5.02 -17.24 3.43
C PRO A 714 -5.56 -16.36 4.56
N THR A 715 -6.84 -15.97 4.49
CA THR A 715 -7.50 -15.24 5.58
C THR A 715 -7.91 -16.18 6.71
N TYR A 716 -8.11 -15.65 7.92
CA TYR A 716 -8.64 -16.46 9.02
C TYR A 716 -10.11 -16.84 8.75
N PRO A 717 -10.54 -18.07 9.07
CA PRO A 717 -9.81 -19.09 9.85
C PRO A 717 -8.89 -20.01 9.02
N SER A 718 -8.82 -19.87 7.69
CA SER A 718 -8.01 -20.73 6.83
C SER A 718 -6.53 -20.70 7.17
N ARG A 719 -6.02 -19.56 7.65
CA ARG A 719 -4.62 -19.39 8.10
C ARG A 719 -4.18 -20.34 9.22
N PHE A 720 -5.11 -20.94 9.98
CA PHE A 720 -4.78 -22.00 10.94
C PHE A 720 -4.20 -23.28 10.28
N SER A 721 -4.17 -23.36 8.94
CA SER A 721 -3.37 -24.37 8.22
C SER A 721 -1.86 -24.25 8.46
N GLU A 722 -1.37 -23.08 8.89
CA GLU A 722 0.02 -22.87 9.30
C GLU A 722 0.35 -23.48 10.67
N ASP A 723 -0.68 -23.77 11.48
CA ASP A 723 -0.59 -24.38 12.82
C ASP A 723 -0.91 -25.90 12.77
N ASP A 724 -0.98 -26.49 11.57
CA ASP A 724 -1.40 -27.87 11.32
C ASP A 724 -2.81 -28.25 11.83
N LEU A 725 -3.68 -27.24 12.03
CA LEU A 725 -5.02 -27.43 12.55
C LEU A 725 -6.10 -27.59 11.46
N ALA A 726 -5.78 -27.20 10.22
CA ALA A 726 -6.70 -27.28 9.09
C ALA A 726 -5.95 -27.50 7.76
N ILE A 727 -6.70 -27.82 6.71
CA ILE A 727 -6.23 -27.79 5.31
C ILE A 727 -6.85 -26.56 4.64
N SER A 728 -6.00 -25.68 4.10
CA SER A 728 -6.43 -24.50 3.35
C SER A 728 -6.51 -24.82 1.87
N VAL A 729 -7.58 -24.38 1.19
CA VAL A 729 -7.81 -24.71 -0.22
C VAL A 729 -7.96 -23.45 -1.07
N GLY A 730 -7.00 -23.24 -1.96
CA GLY A 730 -7.07 -22.23 -3.01
C GLY A 730 -7.79 -22.71 -4.28
N ALA A 731 -8.11 -21.79 -5.17
CA ALA A 731 -8.87 -22.07 -6.39
C ALA A 731 -8.00 -22.04 -7.64
N ILE A 732 -8.28 -22.98 -8.55
CA ILE A 732 -7.80 -22.95 -9.94
C ILE A 732 -8.95 -22.90 -10.95
N ASP A 733 -8.63 -22.44 -12.15
CA ASP A 733 -9.49 -22.56 -13.33
C ASP A 733 -9.32 -23.95 -13.96
N GLY A 734 -10.30 -24.83 -13.72
CA GLY A 734 -10.37 -26.18 -14.25
C GLY A 734 -10.93 -26.28 -15.68
N SER A 735 -11.40 -25.17 -16.26
CA SER A 735 -12.12 -25.18 -17.55
C SER A 735 -11.24 -25.53 -18.75
N ASN A 736 -9.92 -25.40 -18.62
CA ASN A 736 -8.95 -25.81 -19.64
C ASN A 736 -7.87 -26.71 -19.03
N SER A 737 -8.08 -28.03 -19.12
CA SER A 737 -7.14 -29.04 -18.60
C SER A 737 -5.72 -28.98 -19.19
N ASN A 738 -5.53 -28.31 -20.34
CA ASN A 738 -4.20 -28.11 -20.94
C ASN A 738 -3.51 -26.83 -20.44
N ASN A 739 -4.22 -25.98 -19.69
CA ASN A 739 -3.71 -24.71 -19.17
C ASN A 739 -4.43 -24.34 -17.88
N LEU A 740 -4.19 -25.12 -16.83
CA LEU A 740 -4.71 -24.83 -15.50
C LEU A 740 -4.00 -23.59 -14.95
N GLN A 741 -4.79 -22.64 -14.48
CA GLN A 741 -4.31 -21.37 -13.95
C GLN A 741 -4.78 -21.19 -12.52
N PHE A 742 -3.93 -20.63 -11.67
CA PHE A 742 -4.36 -20.16 -10.36
C PHE A 742 -5.39 -19.04 -10.53
N ALA A 743 -6.50 -19.11 -9.80
CA ALA A 743 -7.59 -18.16 -9.96
C ALA A 743 -7.20 -16.77 -9.40
N ASP A 744 -7.49 -15.72 -10.16
CA ASP A 744 -7.05 -14.35 -9.86
C ASP A 744 -7.64 -13.81 -8.55
N PHE A 745 -8.83 -14.29 -8.17
CA PHE A 745 -9.45 -13.96 -6.90
C PHE A 745 -8.89 -14.74 -5.70
N SER A 746 -8.25 -15.90 -5.92
CA SER A 746 -7.86 -16.81 -4.84
C SER A 746 -6.75 -16.20 -4.00
N ASN A 747 -6.92 -16.25 -2.68
CA ASN A 747 -5.83 -15.90 -1.79
C ASN A 747 -4.66 -16.89 -1.93
N PRO A 748 -3.42 -16.40 -1.97
CA PRO A 748 -2.22 -17.24 -2.05
C PRO A 748 -1.98 -18.10 -0.80
N ALA A 749 -1.13 -19.11 -0.92
CA ALA A 749 -0.72 -20.02 0.15
C ALA A 749 0.19 -19.40 1.22
N GLY A 750 0.79 -18.25 0.95
CA GLY A 750 1.78 -17.65 1.83
C GLY A 750 3.16 -18.30 1.71
N VAL A 751 4.15 -17.60 2.24
CA VAL A 751 5.57 -17.99 2.14
C VAL A 751 5.95 -19.07 3.16
N LYS A 752 5.27 -19.11 4.30
CA LYS A 752 5.39 -20.16 5.30
C LYS A 752 4.68 -21.41 4.80
N PRO A 753 5.37 -22.57 4.67
CA PRO A 753 4.72 -23.80 4.26
C PRO A 753 3.58 -24.20 5.19
N SER A 754 2.37 -24.26 4.66
CA SER A 754 1.18 -24.70 5.38
C SER A 754 0.53 -25.91 4.70
N ASN A 755 -0.54 -26.45 5.29
CA ASN A 755 -1.36 -27.49 4.64
C ASN A 755 -2.24 -26.89 3.53
N PHE A 756 -1.61 -26.24 2.55
CA PHE A 756 -2.27 -25.55 1.45
C PHE A 756 -2.19 -26.36 0.15
N VAL A 757 -3.34 -26.64 -0.43
CA VAL A 757 -3.49 -27.27 -1.74
C VAL A 757 -4.46 -26.46 -2.59
N VAL A 758 -4.57 -26.77 -3.88
CA VAL A 758 -5.59 -26.18 -4.75
C VAL A 758 -6.50 -27.21 -5.38
N ALA A 759 -7.71 -26.78 -5.70
CA ALA A 759 -8.72 -27.56 -6.42
C ALA A 759 -9.52 -26.63 -7.36
N PRO A 760 -10.33 -27.17 -8.30
CA PRO A 760 -11.20 -26.37 -9.15
C PRO A 760 -12.09 -25.42 -8.34
N GLY A 761 -12.18 -24.16 -8.76
CA GLY A 761 -12.96 -23.13 -8.07
C GLY A 761 -13.52 -22.05 -8.98
N VAL A 762 -13.20 -22.07 -10.27
CA VAL A 762 -13.74 -21.15 -11.27
C VAL A 762 -14.84 -21.85 -12.04
N GLY A 763 -16.06 -21.35 -11.96
CA GLY A 763 -17.17 -21.86 -12.77
C GLY A 763 -17.63 -23.25 -12.38
N VAL A 764 -17.70 -23.53 -11.08
CA VAL A 764 -18.12 -24.83 -10.53
C VAL A 764 -19.64 -24.96 -10.55
N LEU A 765 -20.16 -25.97 -11.25
CA LEU A 765 -21.58 -26.31 -11.30
C LEU A 765 -21.96 -27.22 -10.13
N SER A 766 -22.97 -26.84 -9.33
CA SER A 766 -23.48 -27.66 -8.22
C SER A 766 -24.94 -27.35 -7.88
N THR A 767 -25.49 -28.06 -6.89
CA THR A 767 -26.89 -27.98 -6.43
C THR A 767 -27.20 -26.67 -5.72
N VAL A 768 -28.37 -26.09 -5.92
CA VAL A 768 -28.87 -24.93 -5.18
C VAL A 768 -30.33 -25.14 -4.74
N PRO A 769 -30.83 -24.41 -3.73
CA PRO A 769 -32.17 -24.65 -3.18
C PRO A 769 -33.28 -24.62 -4.23
N GLY A 770 -34.30 -25.45 -4.02
CA GLY A 770 -35.43 -25.54 -4.94
C GLY A 770 -35.19 -26.47 -6.14
N ASN A 771 -34.45 -27.56 -5.92
CA ASN A 771 -34.19 -28.60 -6.93
C ASN A 771 -33.56 -28.05 -8.21
N SER A 772 -32.60 -27.15 -8.07
CA SER A 772 -31.98 -26.40 -9.16
C SER A 772 -30.44 -26.50 -9.08
N TYR A 773 -29.76 -26.00 -10.10
CA TYR A 773 -28.31 -26.02 -10.19
C TYR A 773 -27.79 -24.66 -10.66
N GLU A 774 -26.62 -24.27 -10.19
CA GLU A 774 -26.00 -22.98 -10.53
C GLU A 774 -24.49 -23.11 -10.63
N ILE A 775 -23.89 -22.25 -11.45
CA ILE A 775 -22.44 -22.12 -11.62
C ILE A 775 -21.95 -21.01 -10.68
N MET A 776 -21.02 -21.32 -9.79
CA MET A 776 -20.41 -20.35 -8.86
C MET A 776 -18.89 -20.34 -8.99
N GLY A 777 -18.25 -19.25 -8.58
CA GLY A 777 -16.80 -19.12 -8.53
C GLY A 777 -16.35 -18.64 -7.15
N GLY A 778 -15.27 -19.24 -6.64
CA GLY A 778 -14.69 -18.90 -5.34
C GLY A 778 -13.90 -20.07 -4.75
N THR A 779 -13.00 -19.78 -3.82
CA THR A 779 -12.32 -20.80 -2.99
C THR A 779 -13.33 -21.62 -2.16
N SER A 780 -14.51 -21.04 -1.87
CA SER A 780 -15.67 -21.72 -1.29
C SER A 780 -16.15 -22.92 -2.10
N MET A 781 -15.91 -22.95 -3.42
CA MET A 781 -16.22 -24.08 -4.30
C MET A 781 -15.04 -25.05 -4.44
N SER A 782 -13.82 -24.67 -4.05
CA SER A 782 -12.63 -25.52 -4.08
C SER A 782 -12.48 -26.38 -2.83
N ALA A 783 -12.71 -25.82 -1.64
CA ALA A 783 -12.72 -26.56 -0.37
C ALA A 783 -13.58 -27.85 -0.42
N PRO A 784 -14.84 -27.84 -0.94
CA PRO A 784 -15.65 -29.05 -0.97
C PRO A 784 -15.12 -30.17 -1.86
N TYR A 785 -14.35 -29.86 -2.92
CA TYR A 785 -13.67 -30.90 -3.69
C TYR A 785 -12.73 -31.69 -2.78
N VAL A 786 -11.87 -30.99 -2.04
CA VAL A 786 -10.88 -31.60 -1.13
C VAL A 786 -11.56 -32.32 0.04
N SER A 787 -12.66 -31.79 0.57
CA SER A 787 -13.48 -32.48 1.58
C SER A 787 -14.01 -33.82 1.09
N GLY A 788 -14.48 -33.89 -0.16
CA GLY A 788 -14.90 -35.14 -0.80
C GLY A 788 -13.73 -36.12 -1.01
N VAL A 789 -12.54 -35.62 -1.39
CA VAL A 789 -11.33 -36.45 -1.52
C VAL A 789 -10.97 -37.12 -0.20
N ILE A 790 -11.01 -36.36 0.90
CA ILE A 790 -10.72 -36.91 2.24
C ILE A 790 -11.77 -37.95 2.63
N ALA A 791 -13.04 -37.78 2.24
CA ALA A 791 -14.06 -38.80 2.46
C ALA A 791 -13.74 -40.10 1.69
N LEU A 792 -13.28 -40.02 0.44
CA LEU A 792 -12.81 -41.19 -0.32
C LEU A 792 -11.60 -41.86 0.35
N MET A 793 -10.65 -41.07 0.87
CA MET A 793 -9.48 -41.59 1.61
C MET A 793 -9.91 -42.32 2.88
N LEU A 794 -10.87 -41.78 3.64
CA LEU A 794 -11.36 -42.34 4.90
C LEU A 794 -12.22 -43.59 4.70
N GLU A 795 -13.00 -43.66 3.62
CA GLU A 795 -13.66 -44.92 3.23
C GLU A 795 -12.61 -46.00 2.90
N ALA A 796 -11.58 -45.63 2.15
CA ALA A 796 -10.51 -46.54 1.77
C ALA A 796 -9.64 -46.99 2.97
N ASN A 797 -9.44 -46.10 3.95
CA ASN A 797 -8.76 -46.40 5.21
C ASN A 797 -9.33 -45.58 6.38
N PRO A 798 -10.27 -46.17 7.16
CA PRO A 798 -10.93 -45.47 8.27
C PRO A 798 -10.05 -45.13 9.47
N ASN A 799 -8.80 -45.62 9.51
CA ASN A 799 -7.88 -45.42 10.65
C ASN A 799 -6.83 -44.34 10.39
N LEU A 800 -6.94 -43.59 9.30
CA LEU A 800 -6.04 -42.47 9.06
C LEU A 800 -6.23 -41.39 10.12
N THR A 801 -5.12 -40.95 10.69
CA THR A 801 -5.07 -39.76 11.54
C THR A 801 -5.09 -38.49 10.68
N VAL A 802 -5.42 -37.34 11.30
CA VAL A 802 -5.41 -36.04 10.61
C VAL A 802 -4.05 -35.74 9.97
N ASP A 803 -2.95 -35.98 10.71
CA ASP A 803 -1.59 -35.72 10.22
C ASP A 803 -1.27 -36.59 8.99
N GLN A 804 -1.68 -37.87 8.99
CA GLN A 804 -1.49 -38.76 7.84
C GLN A 804 -2.28 -38.31 6.61
N ILE A 805 -3.50 -37.80 6.80
CA ILE A 805 -4.32 -37.26 5.70
C ILE A 805 -3.65 -36.03 5.09
N GLN A 806 -3.19 -35.10 5.93
CA GLN A 806 -2.45 -33.92 5.51
C GLN A 806 -1.18 -34.30 4.73
N ASP A 807 -0.37 -35.21 5.27
CA ASP A 807 0.85 -35.70 4.63
C ASP A 807 0.58 -36.35 3.27
N ILE A 808 -0.45 -37.19 3.17
CA ILE A 808 -0.83 -37.85 1.91
C ILE A 808 -1.23 -36.82 0.85
N LEU A 809 -2.10 -35.87 1.20
CA LEU A 809 -2.54 -34.83 0.26
C LEU A 809 -1.36 -34.00 -0.24
N ILE A 810 -0.46 -33.60 0.66
CA ILE A 810 0.75 -32.86 0.32
C ILE A 810 1.68 -33.67 -0.60
N GLN A 811 1.93 -34.93 -0.26
CA GLN A 811 2.83 -35.80 -1.02
C GLN A 811 2.32 -36.07 -2.44
N THR A 812 1.01 -36.07 -2.63
CA THR A 812 0.36 -36.49 -3.87
C THR A 812 -0.09 -35.33 -4.74
N ALA A 813 -0.12 -34.11 -4.21
CA ALA A 813 -0.43 -32.91 -4.97
C ALA A 813 0.54 -32.70 -6.16
N ASN A 814 0.03 -32.09 -7.22
CA ASN A 814 0.73 -31.86 -8.47
C ASN A 814 0.92 -30.35 -8.72
N PRO A 815 2.04 -29.75 -8.29
CA PRO A 815 2.32 -28.34 -8.52
C PRO A 815 2.71 -28.05 -9.98
N GLN A 816 3.21 -29.06 -10.71
CA GLN A 816 3.58 -28.93 -12.13
C GLN A 816 2.36 -28.87 -13.06
N ALA A 817 1.15 -29.12 -12.55
CA ALA A 817 -0.08 -29.00 -13.32
C ALA A 817 -0.45 -27.54 -13.63
N ILE A 818 0.09 -26.57 -12.86
CA ILE A 818 -0.34 -25.18 -12.90
C ILE A 818 0.61 -24.39 -13.80
N ASN A 819 0.12 -24.00 -14.97
CA ASN A 819 0.94 -23.44 -16.07
C ASN A 819 1.17 -21.92 -15.97
N GLY A 820 0.56 -21.23 -15.00
CA GLY A 820 0.80 -19.82 -14.75
C GLY A 820 -0.20 -19.18 -13.78
N ILE A 821 0.15 -17.97 -13.34
CA ILE A 821 -0.77 -17.03 -12.70
C ILE A 821 -1.36 -16.19 -13.82
N LYS A 822 -2.69 -16.08 -13.93
CA LYS A 822 -3.26 -15.03 -14.80
C LYS A 822 -2.99 -13.71 -14.09
N ILE A 823 -1.96 -13.00 -14.55
CA ILE A 823 -1.77 -11.62 -14.15
C ILE A 823 -2.75 -10.84 -15.03
N SER A 824 -3.86 -10.43 -14.45
CA SER A 824 -4.74 -9.49 -15.11
C SER A 824 -4.00 -8.16 -15.10
N THR A 825 -3.26 -7.86 -16.17
CA THR A 825 -2.65 -6.54 -16.39
C THR A 825 -3.72 -5.45 -16.41
N VAL A 826 -4.16 -5.01 -15.24
CA VAL A 826 -4.66 -3.68 -14.98
C VAL A 826 -3.48 -2.98 -14.31
N ILE A 827 -2.64 -2.37 -15.14
CA ILE A 827 -1.68 -1.37 -14.67
C ILE A 827 -2.54 -0.20 -14.18
N PRO A 828 -2.58 0.12 -12.87
CA PRO A 828 -3.06 1.42 -12.44
C PRO A 828 -2.09 2.45 -13.06
N PRO A 829 -2.57 3.51 -13.71
CA PRO A 829 -1.70 4.52 -14.33
C PRO A 829 -0.84 5.33 -13.37
N ASP A 830 -0.88 5.09 -12.06
CA ASP A 830 -0.23 5.95 -11.08
C ASP A 830 0.47 5.07 -10.04
N VAL A 831 1.80 5.02 -10.12
CA VAL A 831 2.83 5.19 -9.06
C VAL A 831 4.15 4.80 -9.72
N ALA A 832 4.62 5.68 -10.59
CA ALA A 832 6.04 5.89 -10.81
C ALA A 832 6.36 7.23 -10.13
N ILE A 833 7.58 7.37 -9.62
CA ILE A 833 8.17 8.49 -8.88
C ILE A 833 8.13 8.29 -7.35
N ALA A 834 9.23 7.74 -6.84
CA ALA A 834 10.19 8.50 -6.04
C ALA A 834 11.59 8.08 -6.48
#